data_AF-A0A521TAH2-F1
#
_entry.id   AF-A0A521TAH2-F1
#
_cell.length_a   1.000
_cell.length_b   1.000
_cell.length_c   1.000
_cell.angle_alpha   90.00
_cell.angle_beta   90.00
_cell.angle_gamma   90.00
#
_symmetry.space_group_name_H-M   'P 1'
#
loop_
_entity.id
_entity.type
_entity.pdbx_description
1 polymer ?
#
loop_
_entity_poly.entity_id
_entity_poly.type
_entity_poly.pdbx_seq_one_letter_code
_entity_poly.pdbx_strand_id
1 'polypeptide(L)'
;MRRFGALSLLLLISASGSWQSPATAEVASPTGFDTLFDLKTGFVRDTNGDGLADSIAARVIVADTPSVEDIQVAANLAGRLGFETVAMSLPVVLRASEAAGRKVDLPIFVGRTNPDAARLTRAVVDPAALEKGQGILAIVSSSSGPQVLVSGADDAGTLAAGNVLAAYLPRVWGASGARLDTVTADVTKFLRSRGARSSMASITTLVIDSDRRGLKSLRVVVPTTAVDFARVKAALESLAADHRAGKSAATLNYANVAETIVDLRPVGGEPVAVSVKRSGLNTRALTPPDDPAPPAAAPAGPGGSGAAASTDAPSFDLANFFSIDGVLSDSYPDLIADRVDSTIFLGPSPDNLGAASIAARLGLESTGISLPIARKADDVPDLSRETNPILVGRDNLHVETLVKIGKARLDDLGPGDGVVQVVPRAFGTATATVVAGADTAGADAAASYLARRVPYLWANNRGAFTLEHLVTQAANVFGAKTPGGQAAMAVSAADEVVKTLTEKTIERVDARVFLEEKTPAFDQLLAARLKARLASTTAVTASSEAITAPSTVFEEKQAFPWEVQEFRDKFKADVLPKVVAGSVVTLEARLSESPEVRADLAKEVRQALIAAGAARTDVHIRSAYKQGFLWMSEEVLPSLKGKNVASIAVKVAEYAPDFSKKFRFYQVPTRWLHELYPIDELMARELSLPLSAYSMELVTVPASGPIYEVDAKDRAGKSVFHATFSPKHVEREYLEKFPGWSRVDFTTGWLTVA
;
A
#
# COMPACT_ATOMS: atom_id res chain seq x y z
N MET A 1 24.18 39.38 -21.07
CA MET A 1 25.57 39.50 -20.57
C MET A 1 25.55 39.48 -19.04
N ARG A 2 26.35 38.57 -18.44
CA ARG A 2 26.90 38.56 -17.05
C ARG A 2 25.89 38.53 -15.88
N ARG A 3 25.59 37.36 -15.30
CA ARG A 3 26.29 36.61 -14.21
C ARG A 3 26.36 37.35 -12.87
N PHE A 4 25.68 36.82 -11.85
CA PHE A 4 26.01 36.67 -10.41
C PHE A 4 24.77 35.98 -9.79
N GLY A 5 24.77 34.93 -8.96
CA GLY A 5 25.76 34.22 -8.17
C GLY A 5 24.96 33.62 -7.02
N ALA A 6 24.44 32.39 -7.15
CA ALA A 6 23.64 31.74 -6.13
C ALA A 6 24.57 31.12 -5.08
N LEU A 7 24.65 31.75 -3.91
CA LEU A 7 25.26 31.20 -2.70
C LEU A 7 24.12 30.76 -1.78
N SER A 8 23.81 29.47 -1.79
CA SER A 8 22.85 28.88 -0.85
C SER A 8 23.54 28.67 0.50
N LEU A 9 23.19 29.49 1.49
CA LEU A 9 23.55 29.29 2.89
C LEU A 9 22.34 28.66 3.60
N LEU A 10 22.41 27.35 3.86
CA LEU A 10 21.46 26.65 4.73
C LEU A 10 21.66 27.12 6.18
N LEU A 11 20.63 27.71 6.78
CA LEU A 11 20.53 27.89 8.23
C LEU A 11 19.51 26.87 8.77
N LEU A 12 20.00 25.87 9.52
CA LEU A 12 19.19 24.93 10.29
C LEU A 12 18.50 25.65 11.45
N ILE A 13 17.18 25.50 11.56
CA ILE A 13 16.41 25.78 12.78
C ILE A 13 15.86 24.43 13.27
N SER A 14 16.36 23.97 14.41
CA SER A 14 15.91 22.81 15.17
C SER A 14 14.64 23.15 15.96
N ALA A 15 13.54 22.46 15.66
CA ALA A 15 12.32 22.48 16.46
C ALA A 15 12.29 21.26 17.40
N SER A 16 12.26 21.52 18.71
CA SER A 16 12.12 20.53 19.76
C SER A 16 10.65 20.41 20.20
N GLY A 17 9.92 19.52 19.54
CA GLY A 17 8.81 18.77 20.11
C GLY A 17 9.14 17.31 19.84
N SER A 18 8.91 16.40 20.79
CA SER A 18 9.27 14.98 20.70
C SER A 18 8.44 14.24 19.66
N TRP A 19 8.72 14.53 18.40
CA TRP A 19 8.61 13.60 17.29
C TRP A 19 9.73 12.59 17.53
N GLN A 20 9.43 11.30 17.56
CA GLN A 20 10.50 10.33 17.33
C GLN A 20 11.14 10.75 16.02
N SER A 21 12.42 11.10 16.06
CA SER A 21 13.21 11.31 14.85
C SER A 21 12.90 10.16 13.90
N PRO A 22 12.82 10.38 12.56
CA PRO A 22 12.85 9.24 11.64
C PRO A 22 14.01 8.39 12.10
N ALA A 23 13.73 7.13 12.45
CA ALA A 23 14.75 6.25 13.00
C ALA A 23 15.94 6.36 12.05
N THR A 24 17.06 6.92 12.51
CA THR A 24 18.28 6.95 11.70
C THR A 24 18.51 5.50 11.31
N ALA A 25 18.36 5.20 10.02
CA ALA A 25 18.42 3.83 9.53
C ALA A 25 19.73 3.22 10.01
N GLU A 26 19.65 2.32 10.99
CA GLU A 26 20.82 1.65 11.51
C GLU A 26 21.42 0.80 10.38
N VAL A 27 22.75 0.81 10.31
CA VAL A 27 23.50 0.05 9.29
C VAL A 27 23.11 -1.42 9.41
N ALA A 28 22.79 -2.06 8.28
CA ALA A 28 22.50 -3.49 8.25
C ALA A 28 23.66 -4.29 8.82
N SER A 29 23.36 -5.10 9.84
CA SER A 29 24.34 -5.79 10.68
C SER A 29 23.67 -6.96 11.41
N PRO A 30 23.03 -7.91 10.70
CA PRO A 30 22.52 -9.10 11.36
C PRO A 30 23.70 -9.84 12.00
N THR A 31 23.54 -10.22 13.26
CA THR A 31 24.56 -10.92 14.04
C THR A 31 24.54 -12.42 13.79
N GLY A 32 23.45 -12.94 13.21
CA GLY A 32 23.23 -14.34 12.89
C GLY A 32 21.97 -14.55 12.04
N PHE A 33 21.77 -15.77 11.55
CA PHE A 33 20.63 -16.17 10.73
C PHE A 33 19.27 -15.99 11.45
N ASP A 34 19.27 -15.91 12.78
CA ASP A 34 18.12 -15.63 13.63
C ASP A 34 17.64 -14.17 13.56
N THR A 35 18.49 -13.24 13.09
CA THR A 35 18.22 -11.78 13.04
C THR A 35 17.99 -11.25 11.61
N LEU A 36 17.86 -12.14 10.61
CA LEU A 36 17.79 -11.72 9.20
C LEU A 36 16.59 -10.85 8.86
N PHE A 37 15.47 -10.97 9.55
CA PHE A 37 14.25 -10.21 9.26
C PHE A 37 13.95 -9.15 10.32
N ASP A 38 14.92 -8.83 11.19
CA ASP A 38 14.78 -7.74 12.15
C ASP A 38 14.67 -6.39 11.43
N LEU A 39 13.63 -5.61 11.77
CA LEU A 39 13.33 -4.32 11.13
C LEU A 39 14.45 -3.27 11.28
N LYS A 40 15.38 -3.45 12.24
CA LYS A 40 16.48 -2.51 12.49
C LYS A 40 17.78 -2.88 11.77
N THR A 41 18.11 -4.17 11.72
CA THR A 41 19.44 -4.64 11.31
C THR A 41 19.41 -5.69 10.19
N GLY A 42 18.26 -6.28 9.89
CA GLY A 42 18.07 -7.37 8.92
C GLY A 42 17.92 -6.93 7.45
N PHE A 43 17.24 -7.76 6.65
CA PHE A 43 17.01 -7.63 5.21
C PHE A 43 15.99 -6.56 4.84
N VAL A 44 15.04 -6.30 5.74
CA VAL A 44 13.98 -5.30 5.58
C VAL A 44 14.10 -4.22 6.65
N ARG A 45 13.42 -3.10 6.42
CA ARG A 45 13.51 -1.90 7.24
C ARG A 45 12.14 -1.28 7.39
N ASP A 46 11.88 -0.80 8.60
CA ASP A 46 10.82 0.16 8.90
C ASP A 46 11.46 1.55 8.97
N THR A 47 11.22 2.38 7.95
CA THR A 47 11.81 3.72 7.82
C THR A 47 10.92 4.82 8.40
N ASN A 48 9.65 4.52 8.67
CA ASN A 48 8.67 5.50 9.14
C ASN A 48 8.28 5.32 10.63
N GLY A 49 8.65 4.18 11.25
CA GLY A 49 8.43 3.85 12.65
C GLY A 49 7.05 3.26 12.98
N ASP A 50 6.29 2.79 11.99
CA ASP A 50 4.94 2.23 12.19
C ASP A 50 4.92 0.73 12.56
N GLY A 51 6.10 0.09 12.59
CA GLY A 51 6.27 -1.33 12.89
C GLY A 51 6.11 -2.27 11.70
N LEU A 52 5.90 -1.75 10.49
CA LEU A 52 5.86 -2.50 9.24
C LEU A 52 7.11 -2.19 8.41
N ALA A 53 7.66 -3.22 7.77
CA ALA A 53 8.76 -3.01 6.85
C ALA A 53 8.27 -2.31 5.58
N ASP A 54 8.81 -1.13 5.28
CA ASP A 54 8.48 -0.30 4.11
C ASP A 54 9.65 -0.16 3.12
N SER A 55 10.76 -0.87 3.37
CA SER A 55 11.87 -0.96 2.42
C SER A 55 12.72 -2.22 2.59
N ILE A 56 13.43 -2.58 1.52
CA ILE A 56 14.34 -3.72 1.47
C ILE A 56 15.79 -3.20 1.48
N ALA A 57 16.56 -3.56 2.51
CA ALA A 57 18.00 -3.30 2.62
C ALA A 57 18.85 -4.34 1.89
N ALA A 58 18.37 -5.58 1.79
CA ALA A 58 19.07 -6.67 1.11
C ALA A 58 19.04 -6.53 -0.42
N ARG A 59 20.11 -6.95 -1.11
CA ARG A 59 20.11 -7.17 -2.56
C ARG A 59 20.72 -8.52 -2.89
N VAL A 60 20.03 -9.31 -3.71
CA VAL A 60 20.55 -10.58 -4.21
C VAL A 60 21.45 -10.29 -5.40
N ILE A 61 22.67 -10.83 -5.39
CA ILE A 61 23.67 -10.62 -6.43
C ILE A 61 24.05 -11.97 -7.02
N VAL A 62 23.77 -12.16 -8.30
CA VAL A 62 24.11 -13.36 -9.08
C VAL A 62 25.28 -13.08 -10.03
N ALA A 63 25.86 -14.11 -10.64
CA ALA A 63 26.84 -13.93 -11.72
C ALA A 63 26.21 -13.21 -12.93
N ASP A 64 27.03 -12.64 -13.83
CA ASP A 64 26.52 -12.02 -15.06
C ASP A 64 25.84 -13.05 -15.99
N THR A 65 26.31 -14.30 -15.96
CA THR A 65 25.72 -15.46 -16.64
C THR A 65 25.34 -16.52 -15.60
N PRO A 66 24.24 -16.33 -14.86
CA PRO A 66 23.81 -17.25 -13.82
C PRO A 66 23.30 -18.57 -14.41
N SER A 67 23.38 -19.66 -13.64
CA SER A 67 22.66 -20.90 -13.97
C SER A 67 21.15 -20.72 -13.76
N VAL A 68 20.33 -21.62 -14.32
CA VAL A 68 18.89 -21.60 -14.07
C VAL A 68 18.55 -21.86 -12.60
N GLU A 69 19.37 -22.62 -11.88
CA GLU A 69 19.28 -22.81 -10.43
C GLU A 69 19.57 -21.53 -9.65
N ASP A 70 20.58 -20.76 -10.06
CA ASP A 70 20.88 -19.45 -9.45
C ASP A 70 19.70 -18.48 -9.66
N ILE A 71 19.06 -18.50 -10.85
CA ILE A 71 17.85 -17.71 -11.13
C ILE A 71 16.67 -18.17 -10.26
N GLN A 72 16.46 -19.49 -10.08
CA GLN A 72 15.42 -20.00 -9.18
C GLN A 72 15.64 -19.52 -7.75
N VAL A 73 16.87 -19.62 -7.23
CA VAL A 73 17.22 -19.11 -5.90
C VAL A 73 16.95 -17.61 -5.82
N ALA A 74 17.36 -16.85 -6.82
CA ALA A 74 17.15 -15.41 -6.85
C ALA A 74 15.65 -15.05 -6.87
N ALA A 75 14.83 -15.76 -7.64
CA ALA A 75 13.38 -15.57 -7.68
C ALA A 75 12.71 -15.94 -6.34
N ASN A 76 13.10 -17.07 -5.73
CA ASN A 76 12.57 -17.49 -4.43
C ASN A 76 12.93 -16.48 -3.32
N LEU A 77 14.16 -15.98 -3.30
CA LEU A 77 14.58 -14.94 -2.36
C LEU A 77 13.89 -13.61 -2.63
N ALA A 78 13.72 -13.23 -3.90
CA ALA A 78 13.03 -12.00 -4.26
C ALA A 78 11.55 -12.05 -3.86
N GLY A 79 10.86 -13.17 -4.09
CA GLY A 79 9.50 -13.40 -3.61
C GLY A 79 9.39 -13.34 -2.09
N ARG A 80 10.35 -13.95 -1.37
CA ARG A 80 10.39 -13.83 0.09
C ARG A 80 10.59 -12.38 0.55
N LEU A 81 11.52 -11.64 -0.06
CA LEU A 81 11.78 -10.25 0.31
C LEU A 81 10.61 -9.32 -0.02
N GLY A 82 9.88 -9.60 -1.10
CA GLY A 82 8.64 -8.90 -1.45
C GLY A 82 7.54 -9.14 -0.41
N PHE A 83 7.39 -10.37 0.07
CA PHE A 83 6.41 -10.74 1.10
C PHE A 83 6.68 -10.10 2.47
N GLU A 84 7.95 -9.86 2.81
CA GLU A 84 8.35 -9.31 4.11
C GLU A 84 8.24 -7.78 4.18
N THR A 85 7.63 -7.12 3.20
CA THR A 85 7.53 -5.65 3.15
C THR A 85 6.23 -5.17 2.52
N VAL A 86 5.76 -3.99 2.92
CA VAL A 86 4.62 -3.29 2.31
C VAL A 86 5.03 -2.32 1.20
N ALA A 87 6.33 -2.11 0.99
CA ALA A 87 6.83 -1.26 -0.08
C ALA A 87 8.24 -1.67 -0.51
N MET A 88 8.52 -1.63 -1.81
CA MET A 88 9.86 -1.93 -2.33
C MET A 88 10.21 -1.14 -3.57
N SER A 89 11.51 -1.06 -3.83
CA SER A 89 12.07 -0.56 -5.08
C SER A 89 12.71 -1.71 -5.85
N LEU A 90 12.16 -2.00 -7.04
CA LEU A 90 12.75 -2.94 -7.99
C LEU A 90 13.90 -2.29 -8.78
N PRO A 91 14.94 -3.06 -9.16
CA PRO A 91 15.10 -4.50 -8.93
C PRO A 91 15.71 -4.84 -7.55
N VAL A 92 15.28 -5.97 -6.98
CA VAL A 92 15.83 -6.55 -5.73
C VAL A 92 17.01 -7.49 -6.02
N VAL A 93 17.10 -8.00 -7.25
CA VAL A 93 18.17 -8.88 -7.74
C VAL A 93 18.99 -8.13 -8.77
N LEU A 94 20.31 -8.28 -8.70
CA LEU A 94 21.29 -7.64 -9.58
C LEU A 94 22.26 -8.68 -10.13
N ARG A 95 22.74 -8.48 -11.35
CA ARG A 95 23.95 -9.14 -11.84
C ARG A 95 25.18 -8.53 -11.17
N ALA A 96 26.28 -9.28 -11.13
CA ALA A 96 27.54 -8.81 -10.52
C ALA A 96 28.04 -7.50 -11.14
N SER A 97 27.96 -7.36 -12.46
CA SER A 97 28.32 -6.12 -13.18
C SER A 97 27.42 -4.94 -12.81
N GLU A 98 26.13 -5.16 -12.53
CA GLU A 98 25.18 -4.11 -12.14
C GLU A 98 25.33 -3.69 -10.68
N ALA A 99 25.84 -4.57 -9.83
CA ALA A 99 26.15 -4.28 -8.43
C ALA A 99 27.50 -3.57 -8.28
N ALA A 100 28.42 -3.70 -9.25
CA ALA A 100 29.73 -3.09 -9.20
C ALA A 100 29.65 -1.56 -9.04
N GLY A 101 30.31 -1.04 -7.99
CA GLY A 101 30.32 0.40 -7.70
C GLY A 101 29.05 0.96 -7.05
N ARG A 102 28.02 0.12 -6.81
CA ARG A 102 26.84 0.51 -6.02
C ARG A 102 27.07 0.23 -4.55
N LYS A 103 26.59 1.13 -3.68
CA LYS A 103 26.50 0.85 -2.24
C LYS A 103 25.34 -0.11 -2.02
N VAL A 104 25.66 -1.34 -1.63
CA VAL A 104 24.68 -2.36 -1.19
C VAL A 104 24.90 -2.59 0.29
N ASP A 105 23.92 -2.23 1.12
CA ASP A 105 24.06 -2.30 2.58
C ASP A 105 24.13 -3.75 3.06
N LEU A 106 23.40 -4.67 2.41
CA LEU A 106 23.44 -6.09 2.72
C LEU A 106 23.37 -6.94 1.44
N PRO A 107 24.52 -7.35 0.88
CA PRO A 107 24.55 -8.21 -0.30
C PRO A 107 24.31 -9.69 0.06
N ILE A 108 23.48 -10.36 -0.72
CA ILE A 108 23.28 -11.81 -0.72
C ILE A 108 23.89 -12.36 -2.01
N PHE A 109 25.10 -12.92 -1.93
CA PHE A 109 25.78 -13.48 -3.09
C PHE A 109 25.32 -14.91 -3.35
N VAL A 110 24.83 -15.16 -4.55
CA VAL A 110 24.27 -16.45 -4.97
C VAL A 110 25.09 -17.03 -6.11
N GLY A 111 25.36 -18.34 -6.02
CA GLY A 111 25.90 -19.14 -7.12
C GLY A 111 27.40 -19.28 -7.11
N ARG A 112 27.89 -20.48 -7.41
CA ARG A 112 29.34 -20.80 -7.42
C ARG A 112 30.15 -20.04 -8.47
N THR A 113 29.49 -19.60 -9.55
CA THR A 113 30.11 -18.81 -10.63
C THR A 113 30.16 -17.32 -10.31
N ASN A 114 29.46 -16.86 -9.26
CA ASN A 114 29.58 -15.50 -8.78
C ASN A 114 30.97 -15.30 -8.11
N PRO A 115 31.79 -14.32 -8.55
CA PRO A 115 33.15 -14.13 -8.02
C PRO A 115 33.21 -13.85 -6.52
N ASP A 116 32.25 -13.08 -5.98
CA ASP A 116 32.15 -12.76 -4.56
C ASP A 116 31.70 -13.98 -3.76
N ALA A 117 30.71 -14.73 -4.25
CA ALA A 117 30.30 -15.99 -3.64
C ALA A 117 31.47 -16.99 -3.58
N ALA A 118 32.19 -17.19 -4.69
CA ALA A 118 33.35 -18.08 -4.75
C ALA A 118 34.50 -17.66 -3.80
N ARG A 119 34.70 -16.36 -3.59
CA ARG A 119 35.65 -15.85 -2.59
C ARG A 119 35.17 -16.15 -1.17
N LEU A 120 33.90 -15.87 -0.87
CA LEU A 120 33.31 -16.09 0.45
C LEU A 120 33.24 -17.57 0.81
N THR A 121 32.91 -18.45 -0.13
CA THR A 121 32.92 -19.89 0.08
C THR A 121 34.29 -20.34 0.58
N ARG A 122 35.38 -19.96 -0.10
CA ARG A 122 36.76 -20.28 0.31
C ARG A 122 37.17 -19.69 1.66
N ALA A 123 36.53 -18.59 2.09
CA ALA A 123 36.78 -17.98 3.39
C ALA A 123 36.06 -18.69 4.54
N VAL A 124 34.95 -19.38 4.25
CA VAL A 124 34.11 -20.04 5.27
C VAL A 124 34.38 -21.54 5.36
N VAL A 125 34.62 -22.19 4.21
CA VAL A 125 34.81 -23.64 4.12
C VAL A 125 35.78 -23.97 2.98
N ASP A 126 36.51 -25.07 3.10
CA ASP A 126 37.18 -25.65 1.94
C ASP A 126 36.11 -26.13 0.94
N PRO A 127 36.04 -25.61 -0.30
CA PRO A 127 35.05 -26.06 -1.28
C PRO A 127 35.10 -27.58 -1.54
N ALA A 128 36.27 -28.21 -1.39
CA ALA A 128 36.43 -29.66 -1.56
C ALA A 128 35.76 -30.48 -0.43
N ALA A 129 35.42 -29.84 0.70
CA ALA A 129 34.72 -30.50 1.81
C ALA A 129 33.20 -30.61 1.60
N LEU A 130 32.64 -29.90 0.60
CA LEU A 130 31.23 -30.04 0.21
C LEU A 130 31.09 -31.19 -0.80
N GLU A 131 30.20 -32.13 -0.50
CA GLU A 131 29.87 -33.23 -1.42
C GLU A 131 28.84 -32.78 -2.46
N LYS A 132 28.67 -33.57 -3.54
CA LYS A 132 27.62 -33.36 -4.54
C LYS A 132 26.25 -33.20 -3.85
N GLY A 133 25.44 -32.23 -4.30
CA GLY A 133 24.15 -31.90 -3.69
C GLY A 133 24.22 -31.12 -2.37
N GLN A 134 25.41 -30.83 -1.84
CA GLN A 134 25.54 -30.05 -0.61
C GLN A 134 25.66 -28.56 -0.87
N GLY A 135 24.86 -27.81 -0.11
CA GLY A 135 24.79 -26.35 -0.11
C GLY A 135 25.31 -25.76 1.19
N ILE A 136 25.76 -24.52 1.14
CA ILE A 136 26.18 -23.73 2.28
C ILE A 136 25.48 -22.38 2.30
N LEU A 137 24.97 -22.02 3.47
CA LEU A 137 24.56 -20.66 3.82
C LEU A 137 25.55 -20.12 4.84
N ALA A 138 26.08 -18.92 4.63
CA ALA A 138 26.92 -18.27 5.62
C ALA A 138 26.69 -16.77 5.73
N ILE A 139 26.86 -16.22 6.94
CA ILE A 139 26.98 -14.78 7.17
C ILE A 139 28.46 -14.49 7.45
N VAL A 140 29.05 -13.64 6.63
CA VAL A 140 30.46 -13.25 6.71
C VAL A 140 30.55 -11.76 6.99
N SER A 141 31.16 -11.39 8.11
CA SER A 141 31.42 -9.99 8.45
C SER A 141 32.70 -9.51 7.77
N SER A 142 32.64 -8.35 7.13
CA SER A 142 33.78 -7.67 6.50
C SER A 142 33.90 -6.22 6.98
N SER A 143 34.98 -5.53 6.61
CA SER A 143 35.12 -4.09 6.87
C SER A 143 34.05 -3.24 6.18
N SER A 144 33.47 -3.76 5.09
CA SER A 144 32.35 -3.14 4.36
C SER A 144 30.97 -3.49 4.92
N GLY A 145 30.90 -4.32 5.97
CA GLY A 145 29.64 -4.79 6.55
C GLY A 145 29.40 -6.30 6.39
N PRO A 146 28.25 -6.79 6.84
CA PRO A 146 27.83 -8.19 6.73
C PRO A 146 27.52 -8.57 5.27
N GLN A 147 27.83 -9.80 4.89
CA GLN A 147 27.54 -10.37 3.59
C GLN A 147 26.93 -11.76 3.78
N VAL A 148 25.89 -12.08 3.00
CA VAL A 148 25.27 -13.42 3.02
C VAL A 148 25.74 -14.20 1.80
N LEU A 149 26.16 -15.43 2.03
CA LEU A 149 26.58 -16.38 1.00
C LEU A 149 25.51 -17.46 0.82
N VAL A 150 25.16 -17.73 -0.43
CA VAL A 150 24.38 -18.89 -0.87
C VAL A 150 25.16 -19.59 -1.99
N SER A 151 25.73 -20.76 -1.71
CA SER A 151 26.53 -21.51 -2.69
C SER A 151 26.39 -23.01 -2.43
N GLY A 152 26.82 -23.85 -3.37
CA GLY A 152 26.94 -25.29 -3.17
C GLY A 152 28.13 -25.88 -3.90
N ALA A 153 28.35 -27.20 -3.71
CA ALA A 153 29.31 -27.96 -4.51
C ALA A 153 28.92 -28.02 -5.99
N ASP A 154 27.60 -28.01 -6.24
CA ASP A 154 26.96 -27.99 -7.55
C ASP A 154 25.70 -27.11 -7.53
N ASP A 155 24.99 -27.06 -8.65
CA ASP A 155 23.81 -26.23 -8.82
C ASP A 155 22.63 -26.74 -7.97
N ALA A 156 22.53 -28.07 -7.76
CA ALA A 156 21.55 -28.69 -6.87
C ALA A 156 21.77 -28.29 -5.40
N GLY A 157 23.02 -28.30 -4.92
CA GLY A 157 23.38 -27.83 -3.59
C GLY A 157 23.11 -26.34 -3.40
N THR A 158 23.41 -25.52 -4.42
CA THR A 158 23.11 -24.08 -4.39
C THR A 158 21.60 -23.84 -4.28
N LEU A 159 20.80 -24.55 -5.08
CA LEU A 159 19.34 -24.49 -5.02
C LEU A 159 18.80 -24.92 -3.66
N ALA A 160 19.31 -26.01 -3.10
CA ALA A 160 18.91 -26.50 -1.78
C ALA A 160 19.21 -25.48 -0.67
N ALA A 161 20.39 -24.84 -0.69
CA ALA A 161 20.74 -23.77 0.24
C ALA A 161 19.80 -22.55 0.08
N GLY A 162 19.59 -22.09 -1.15
CA GLY A 162 18.72 -20.96 -1.42
C GLY A 162 17.26 -21.19 -1.00
N ASN A 163 16.73 -22.39 -1.22
CA ASN A 163 15.39 -22.76 -0.79
C ASN A 163 15.26 -22.77 0.74
N VAL A 164 16.27 -23.21 1.48
CA VAL A 164 16.27 -23.13 2.95
C VAL A 164 16.19 -21.67 3.41
N LEU A 165 16.98 -20.78 2.81
CA LEU A 165 16.98 -19.35 3.15
C LEU A 165 15.64 -18.68 2.84
N ALA A 166 15.02 -18.99 1.70
CA ALA A 166 13.78 -18.36 1.26
C ALA A 166 12.53 -18.94 1.97
N ALA A 167 12.41 -20.27 2.04
CA ALA A 167 11.17 -20.95 2.40
C ALA A 167 11.08 -21.31 3.89
N TYR A 168 12.21 -21.60 4.56
CA TYR A 168 12.17 -22.19 5.91
C TYR A 168 12.64 -21.24 7.01
N LEU A 169 13.70 -20.45 6.78
CA LEU A 169 14.22 -19.56 7.82
C LEU A 169 13.16 -18.53 8.26
N PRO A 170 13.10 -18.20 9.57
CA PRO A 170 14.04 -18.55 10.65
C PRO A 170 13.76 -19.90 11.35
N ARG A 171 12.92 -20.77 10.80
CA ARG A 171 12.73 -22.14 11.30
C ARG A 171 13.61 -23.13 10.57
N VAL A 172 14.04 -24.16 11.30
CA VAL A 172 14.83 -25.24 10.73
C VAL A 172 13.90 -26.23 10.03
N TRP A 173 13.89 -26.17 8.69
CA TRP A 173 13.30 -27.20 7.81
C TRP A 173 11.78 -27.40 7.99
N GLY A 174 11.02 -26.29 7.98
CA GLY A 174 9.54 -26.32 7.99
C GLY A 174 8.89 -25.61 9.17
N ALA A 175 7.56 -25.50 9.15
CA ALA A 175 6.77 -24.76 10.13
C ALA A 175 6.82 -25.40 11.52
N SER A 176 6.92 -26.74 11.57
CA SER A 176 7.11 -27.52 12.80
C SER A 176 8.56 -27.54 13.31
N GLY A 177 9.50 -26.97 12.55
CA GLY A 177 10.91 -26.88 12.90
C GLY A 177 11.21 -25.95 14.08
N ALA A 178 12.29 -26.24 14.81
CA ALA A 178 12.83 -25.35 15.84
C ALA A 178 13.22 -24.01 15.21
N ARG A 179 12.92 -22.90 15.88
CA ARG A 179 13.39 -21.57 15.46
C ARG A 179 14.87 -21.41 15.80
N LEU A 180 15.61 -20.68 14.96
CA LEU A 180 17.04 -20.44 15.16
C LEU A 180 17.35 -19.68 16.47
N ASP A 181 16.47 -18.76 16.88
CA ASP A 181 16.55 -18.05 18.18
C ASP A 181 16.46 -19.01 19.38
N THR A 182 15.68 -20.08 19.25
CA THR A 182 15.52 -21.11 20.28
C THR A 182 16.79 -21.96 20.35
N VAL A 183 17.39 -22.28 19.21
CA VAL A 183 18.67 -23.01 19.14
C VAL A 183 19.79 -22.22 19.83
N THR A 184 19.92 -20.92 19.56
CA THR A 184 20.94 -20.07 20.21
C THR A 184 20.67 -19.91 21.72
N ALA A 185 19.40 -19.78 22.12
CA ALA A 185 18.99 -19.72 23.52
C ALA A 185 19.29 -21.03 24.27
N ASP A 186 19.02 -22.18 23.67
CA ASP A 186 19.27 -23.50 24.27
C ASP A 186 20.76 -23.76 24.44
N VAL A 187 21.59 -23.41 23.44
CA VAL A 187 23.06 -23.48 23.57
C VAL A 187 23.51 -22.58 24.72
N THR A 188 23.06 -21.32 24.74
CA THR A 188 23.44 -20.37 25.80
C THR A 188 23.03 -20.87 27.18
N LYS A 189 21.81 -21.42 27.32
CA LYS A 189 21.29 -21.99 28.57
C LYS A 189 22.09 -23.20 29.01
N PHE A 190 22.40 -24.12 28.10
CA PHE A 190 23.24 -25.27 28.37
C PHE A 190 24.62 -24.83 28.88
N LEU A 191 25.27 -23.88 28.22
CA LEU A 191 26.58 -23.38 28.62
C LEU A 191 26.56 -22.67 29.99
N ARG A 192 25.54 -21.84 30.25
CA ARG A 192 25.36 -21.17 31.54
C ARG A 192 25.15 -22.17 32.68
N SER A 193 24.40 -23.25 32.45
CA SER A 193 24.21 -24.32 33.44
C SER A 193 25.51 -25.03 33.82
N ARG A 194 26.53 -24.94 32.95
CA ARG A 194 27.89 -25.47 33.16
C ARG A 194 28.86 -24.38 33.61
N GLY A 195 28.35 -23.23 34.05
CA GLY A 195 29.12 -22.15 34.65
C GLY A 195 29.84 -21.24 33.66
N ALA A 196 29.41 -21.18 32.40
CA ALA A 196 29.88 -20.21 31.42
C ALA A 196 29.21 -18.84 31.63
N ARG A 197 29.95 -17.74 31.46
CA ARG A 197 29.41 -16.37 31.52
C ARG A 197 28.99 -15.79 30.16
N SER A 198 28.84 -16.63 29.13
CA SER A 198 28.54 -16.20 27.76
C SER A 198 27.21 -15.43 27.65
N SER A 199 27.25 -14.29 26.96
CA SER A 199 26.09 -13.42 26.75
C SER A 199 25.38 -13.65 25.41
N MET A 200 26.10 -13.98 24.33
CA MET A 200 25.53 -14.05 22.98
C MET A 200 26.04 -15.25 22.19
N ALA A 201 25.11 -16.06 21.66
CA ALA A 201 25.36 -17.10 20.68
C ALA A 201 24.73 -16.68 19.35
N SER A 202 25.38 -16.97 18.23
CA SER A 202 24.87 -16.62 16.89
C SER A 202 25.00 -17.80 15.94
N ILE A 203 24.07 -17.94 15.00
CA ILE A 203 24.16 -18.97 13.97
C ILE A 203 24.64 -18.31 12.68
N THR A 204 25.84 -18.64 12.24
CA THR A 204 26.49 -17.95 11.11
C THR A 204 26.72 -18.85 9.91
N THR A 205 26.54 -20.18 10.05
CA THR A 205 26.76 -21.12 8.95
C THR A 205 25.80 -22.29 9.04
N LEU A 206 25.16 -22.63 7.92
CA LEU A 206 24.31 -23.80 7.75
C LEU A 206 24.84 -24.61 6.56
N VAL A 207 24.89 -25.94 6.70
CA VAL A 207 25.18 -26.85 5.59
C VAL A 207 23.93 -27.69 5.31
N ILE A 208 23.54 -27.72 4.04
CA ILE A 208 22.33 -28.35 3.53
C ILE A 208 22.76 -29.53 2.66
N ASP A 209 22.00 -30.62 2.66
CA ASP A 209 22.18 -31.77 1.79
C ASP A 209 20.88 -31.96 1.00
N SER A 210 20.93 -31.83 -0.33
CA SER A 210 19.74 -31.90 -1.20
C SER A 210 19.00 -33.23 -1.11
N ASP A 211 19.71 -34.30 -0.76
CA ASP A 211 19.17 -35.68 -0.76
C ASP A 211 18.65 -36.08 0.61
N ARG A 212 18.74 -35.20 1.62
CA ARG A 212 18.32 -35.45 2.99
C ARG A 212 17.32 -34.42 3.47
N ARG A 213 16.35 -34.86 4.27
CA ARG A 213 15.52 -33.94 5.05
C ARG A 213 16.32 -33.43 6.25
N GLY A 214 16.34 -32.11 6.41
CA GLY A 214 17.00 -31.40 7.50
C GLY A 214 18.32 -30.78 7.07
N LEU A 215 18.89 -30.01 7.98
CA LEU A 215 20.24 -29.48 7.83
C LEU A 215 21.26 -30.59 8.09
N LYS A 216 22.29 -30.69 7.25
CA LYS A 216 23.48 -31.52 7.51
C LYS A 216 24.18 -31.04 8.77
N SER A 217 24.38 -29.73 8.88
CA SER A 217 24.86 -29.12 10.13
C SER A 217 24.44 -27.66 10.26
N LEU A 218 24.39 -27.19 11.50
CA LEU A 218 24.35 -25.77 11.82
C LEU A 218 25.52 -25.43 12.74
N ARG A 219 26.13 -24.26 12.54
CA ARG A 219 27.25 -23.77 13.34
C ARG A 219 26.80 -22.61 14.23
N VAL A 220 26.92 -22.79 15.53
CA VAL A 220 26.66 -21.79 16.56
C VAL A 220 28.00 -21.22 17.03
N VAL A 221 28.24 -19.94 16.78
CA VAL A 221 29.42 -19.21 17.24
C VAL A 221 29.17 -18.64 18.64
N VAL A 222 30.06 -18.96 19.58
CA VAL A 222 29.98 -18.51 20.97
C VAL A 222 31.31 -17.86 21.38
N PRO A 223 31.36 -16.52 21.52
CA PRO A 223 32.47 -15.83 22.15
C PRO A 223 32.62 -16.25 23.61
N THR A 224 33.84 -16.56 24.03
CA THR A 224 34.10 -17.09 25.38
C THR A 224 35.41 -16.56 25.96
N THR A 225 35.53 -16.54 27.28
CA THR A 225 36.80 -16.22 27.96
C THR A 225 37.67 -17.47 28.10
N ALA A 226 38.98 -17.32 28.34
CA ALA A 226 39.86 -18.47 28.53
C ALA A 226 39.42 -19.39 29.70
N VAL A 227 38.82 -18.81 30.76
CA VAL A 227 38.32 -19.56 31.92
C VAL A 227 37.07 -20.37 31.57
N ASP A 228 36.14 -19.76 30.84
CA ASP A 228 34.92 -20.43 30.38
C ASP A 228 35.24 -21.53 29.35
N PHE A 229 36.22 -21.28 28.47
CA PHE A 229 36.57 -22.13 27.33
C PHE A 229 36.81 -23.60 27.72
N ALA A 230 37.73 -23.87 28.66
CA ALA A 230 38.09 -25.25 29.03
C ALA A 230 36.89 -26.01 29.61
N ARG A 231 36.09 -25.34 30.45
CA ARG A 231 34.92 -25.92 31.10
C ARG A 231 33.79 -26.21 30.11
N VAL A 232 33.51 -25.25 29.23
CA VAL A 232 32.49 -25.36 28.19
C VAL A 232 32.84 -26.43 27.16
N LYS A 233 34.10 -26.46 26.71
CA LYS A 233 34.60 -27.48 25.78
C LYS A 233 34.37 -28.88 26.34
N ALA A 234 34.80 -29.13 27.58
CA ALA A 234 34.62 -30.43 28.23
C ALA A 234 33.13 -30.81 28.37
N ALA A 235 32.26 -29.85 28.69
CA ALA A 235 30.82 -30.10 28.79
C ALA A 235 30.18 -30.47 27.45
N LEU A 236 30.58 -29.81 26.35
CA LEU A 236 30.10 -30.13 25.01
C LEU A 236 30.63 -31.49 24.53
N GLU A 237 31.89 -31.82 24.81
CA GLU A 237 32.48 -33.13 24.50
C GLU A 237 31.78 -34.26 25.27
N SER A 238 31.42 -34.02 26.54
CA SER A 238 30.61 -34.93 27.34
C SER A 238 29.21 -35.11 26.73
N LEU A 239 28.54 -34.03 26.33
CA LEU A 239 27.22 -34.12 25.69
C LEU A 239 27.28 -34.89 24.36
N ALA A 240 28.32 -34.64 23.55
CA ALA A 240 28.53 -35.37 22.31
C ALA A 240 28.76 -36.88 22.54
N ALA A 241 29.42 -37.26 23.65
CA ALA A 241 29.57 -38.65 24.05
C ALA A 241 28.24 -39.26 24.53
N ASP A 242 27.45 -38.51 25.31
CA ASP A 242 26.11 -38.93 25.75
C ASP A 242 25.17 -39.17 24.57
N HIS A 243 25.15 -38.27 23.58
CA HIS A 243 24.36 -38.43 22.36
C HIS A 243 24.74 -39.69 21.58
N ARG A 244 26.05 -39.97 21.45
CA ARG A 244 26.54 -41.22 20.84
C ARG A 244 26.08 -42.47 21.60
N ALA A 245 25.88 -42.37 22.91
CA ALA A 245 25.33 -43.43 23.75
C ALA A 245 23.78 -43.44 23.80
N GLY A 246 23.09 -42.60 23.02
CA GLY A 246 21.62 -42.49 23.02
C GLY A 246 21.04 -41.81 24.27
N LYS A 247 21.88 -41.13 25.06
CA LYS A 247 21.48 -40.39 26.27
C LYS A 247 21.26 -38.91 25.96
N SER A 248 20.70 -38.19 26.92
CA SER A 248 20.54 -36.72 26.88
C SER A 248 19.77 -36.18 25.67
N ALA A 249 18.85 -36.98 25.10
CA ALA A 249 18.12 -36.68 23.86
C ALA A 249 17.21 -35.43 23.91
N ALA A 250 17.03 -34.81 25.07
CA ALA A 250 16.27 -33.56 25.25
C ALA A 250 17.15 -32.29 25.23
N THR A 251 18.48 -32.43 25.10
CA THR A 251 19.43 -31.30 25.17
C THR A 251 20.12 -31.11 23.84
N LEU A 252 19.99 -29.93 23.21
CA LEU A 252 20.62 -29.60 21.92
C LEU A 252 20.43 -30.69 20.83
N ASN A 253 19.23 -31.27 20.79
CA ASN A 253 18.90 -32.38 19.91
C ASN A 253 17.65 -32.02 19.11
N TYR A 254 17.84 -31.57 17.87
CA TYR A 254 16.76 -31.06 17.02
C TYR A 254 16.42 -32.07 15.92
N ALA A 255 15.14 -32.30 15.67
CA ALA A 255 14.68 -33.33 14.72
C ALA A 255 15.27 -33.12 13.31
N ASN A 256 15.29 -31.88 12.83
CA ASN A 256 15.71 -31.54 11.48
C ASN A 256 17.16 -31.04 11.37
N VAL A 257 18.01 -31.37 12.34
CA VAL A 257 19.45 -31.02 12.34
C VAL A 257 20.26 -32.27 12.62
N ALA A 258 21.08 -32.71 11.67
CA ALA A 258 21.91 -33.90 11.89
C ALA A 258 23.08 -33.63 12.84
N GLU A 259 23.62 -32.41 12.85
CA GLU A 259 24.78 -32.03 13.64
C GLU A 259 24.73 -30.56 14.08
N THR A 260 24.87 -30.31 15.39
CA THR A 260 25.06 -28.96 15.93
C THR A 260 26.54 -28.77 16.24
N ILE A 261 27.18 -27.85 15.53
CA ILE A 261 28.60 -27.51 15.71
C ILE A 261 28.67 -26.26 16.57
N VAL A 262 29.24 -26.35 17.77
CA VAL A 262 29.47 -25.18 18.62
C VAL A 262 30.90 -24.71 18.44
N ASP A 263 31.06 -23.56 17.78
CA ASP A 263 32.32 -22.89 17.50
C ASP A 263 32.66 -21.92 18.65
N LEU A 264 33.54 -22.37 19.54
CA LEU A 264 34.00 -21.60 20.71
C LEU A 264 35.13 -20.66 20.29
N ARG A 265 34.92 -19.35 20.46
CA ARG A 265 35.91 -18.32 20.12
C ARG A 265 36.49 -17.66 21.38
N PRO A 266 37.63 -18.14 21.89
CA PRO A 266 38.29 -17.51 23.03
C PRO A 266 38.83 -16.13 22.66
N VAL A 267 38.69 -15.14 23.55
CA VAL A 267 39.30 -13.81 23.34
C VAL A 267 40.83 -13.95 23.23
N GLY A 268 41.37 -13.67 22.05
CA GLY A 268 42.81 -13.72 21.78
C GLY A 268 43.41 -15.12 21.58
N GLY A 269 42.59 -16.14 21.31
CA GLY A 269 43.04 -17.50 21.02
C GLY A 269 42.40 -18.12 19.78
N GLU A 270 42.85 -19.31 19.42
CA GLU A 270 42.34 -20.05 18.26
C GLU A 270 40.92 -20.57 18.49
N PRO A 271 40.01 -20.45 17.48
CA PRO A 271 38.68 -21.04 17.53
C PRO A 271 38.74 -22.57 17.67
N VAL A 272 37.82 -23.14 18.45
CA VAL A 272 37.66 -24.59 18.56
C VAL A 272 36.20 -24.98 18.39
N ALA A 273 35.95 -25.84 17.40
CA ALA A 273 34.62 -26.38 17.12
C ALA A 273 34.40 -27.73 17.81
N VAL A 274 33.30 -27.85 18.55
CA VAL A 274 32.84 -29.12 19.12
C VAL A 274 31.56 -29.55 18.41
N SER A 275 31.57 -30.73 17.80
CA SER A 275 30.40 -31.31 17.14
C SER A 275 29.56 -32.14 18.11
N VAL A 276 28.26 -31.81 18.16
CA VAL A 276 27.23 -32.57 18.86
C VAL A 276 26.26 -33.13 17.82
N LYS A 277 26.41 -34.41 17.48
CA LYS A 277 25.52 -35.12 16.55
C LYS A 277 24.15 -35.38 17.19
N ARG A 278 23.11 -35.44 16.38
CA ARG A 278 21.75 -35.80 16.81
C ARG A 278 21.76 -37.16 17.53
N SER A 279 21.09 -37.23 18.68
CA SER A 279 20.88 -38.47 19.46
C SER A 279 19.62 -39.19 18.97
N GLY A 280 19.67 -40.52 18.80
CA GLY A 280 18.54 -41.35 18.37
C GLY A 280 18.73 -42.12 17.04
N LEU A 281 17.65 -42.70 16.51
CA LEU A 281 17.66 -43.49 15.26
C LEU A 281 18.18 -42.68 14.06
N ASN A 282 18.71 -43.40 13.07
CA ASN A 282 19.40 -42.83 11.90
C ASN A 282 18.51 -41.83 11.11
N THR A 283 19.16 -40.97 10.33
CA THR A 283 18.51 -39.91 9.53
C THR A 283 17.51 -40.43 8.49
N ARG A 284 17.56 -41.72 8.13
CA ARG A 284 16.57 -42.35 7.22
C ARG A 284 15.25 -42.74 7.91
N ALA A 285 15.23 -42.87 9.24
CA ALA A 285 14.13 -43.53 9.95
C ALA A 285 13.08 -42.58 10.55
N LEU A 286 13.29 -41.27 10.54
CA LEU A 286 12.34 -40.32 11.13
C LEU A 286 12.30 -39.05 10.30
N THR A 287 11.66 -39.17 9.13
CA THR A 287 10.98 -38.09 8.47
C THR A 287 9.70 -37.82 9.28
N PRO A 288 9.53 -36.68 9.96
CA PRO A 288 8.18 -36.27 10.37
C PRO A 288 7.27 -36.32 9.13
N PRO A 289 5.97 -36.66 9.27
CA PRO A 289 5.04 -36.56 8.15
C PRO A 289 5.19 -35.17 7.54
N ASP A 290 4.99 -35.06 6.21
CA ASP A 290 4.94 -33.76 5.54
C ASP A 290 4.19 -32.77 6.42
N ASP A 291 4.72 -31.56 6.63
CA ASP A 291 3.85 -30.48 7.10
C ASP A 291 2.66 -30.56 6.12
N PRO A 292 1.44 -30.85 6.60
CA PRO A 292 0.31 -31.00 5.70
C PRO A 292 0.32 -29.76 4.83
N ALA A 293 0.16 -29.94 3.51
CA ALA A 293 -0.14 -28.81 2.64
C ALA A 293 -1.18 -27.97 3.40
N PRO A 294 -0.98 -26.63 3.51
CA PRO A 294 -1.97 -25.78 4.17
C PRO A 294 -3.34 -26.24 3.66
N PRO A 295 -4.28 -26.57 4.58
CA PRO A 295 -5.48 -27.28 4.22
C PRO A 295 -6.07 -26.62 2.99
N ALA A 296 -6.23 -27.39 1.90
CA ALA A 296 -6.97 -26.90 0.74
C ALA A 296 -8.29 -26.36 1.29
N ALA A 297 -8.55 -25.07 1.07
CA ALA A 297 -9.74 -24.43 1.58
C ALA A 297 -10.94 -25.32 1.21
N ALA A 298 -11.74 -25.67 2.23
CA ALA A 298 -12.94 -26.45 2.00
C ALA A 298 -13.78 -25.74 0.92
N PRO A 299 -14.36 -26.46 -0.05
CA PRO A 299 -15.26 -25.84 -1.02
C PRO A 299 -16.35 -25.07 -0.27
N ALA A 300 -16.59 -23.85 -0.71
CA ALA A 300 -17.47 -22.88 -0.07
C ALA A 300 -18.77 -23.51 0.45
N GLY A 301 -19.01 -23.34 1.76
CA GLY A 301 -20.34 -23.56 2.33
C GLY A 301 -21.35 -22.58 1.69
N PRO A 302 -22.62 -22.98 1.55
CA PRO A 302 -23.62 -22.19 0.83
C PRO A 302 -24.03 -20.98 1.69
N GLY A 303 -23.37 -19.85 1.50
CA GLY A 303 -23.57 -18.66 2.33
C GLY A 303 -22.97 -17.38 1.79
N GLY A 304 -22.96 -17.20 0.46
CA GLY A 304 -22.57 -15.95 -0.19
C GLY A 304 -23.40 -15.79 -1.46
N SER A 305 -24.06 -14.65 -1.61
CA SER A 305 -25.00 -14.35 -2.68
C SER A 305 -24.40 -14.51 -4.09
N GLY A 306 -24.93 -15.45 -4.87
CA GLY A 306 -25.25 -15.22 -6.28
C GLY A 306 -24.09 -15.13 -7.28
N ALA A 307 -23.26 -16.16 -7.38
CA ALA A 307 -22.73 -16.58 -8.67
C ALA A 307 -22.67 -18.11 -8.66
N ALA A 308 -23.39 -18.76 -9.58
CA ALA A 308 -23.27 -20.19 -9.77
C ALA A 308 -21.79 -20.51 -10.04
N ALA A 309 -21.22 -21.44 -9.28
CA ALA A 309 -19.88 -21.94 -9.51
C ALA A 309 -19.81 -22.49 -10.95
N SER A 310 -19.24 -21.70 -11.86
CA SER A 310 -18.86 -22.15 -13.18
C SER A 310 -17.76 -23.19 -13.01
N THR A 311 -17.89 -24.31 -13.71
CA THR A 311 -16.87 -25.37 -13.79
C THR A 311 -15.63 -24.96 -14.60
N ASP A 312 -15.56 -23.71 -15.06
CA ASP A 312 -14.43 -23.15 -15.76
C ASP A 312 -13.52 -22.44 -14.74
N ALA A 313 -12.21 -22.73 -14.79
CA ALA A 313 -11.22 -21.94 -14.07
C ALA A 313 -11.39 -20.47 -14.46
N PRO A 314 -11.41 -19.52 -13.50
CA PRO A 314 -11.58 -18.11 -13.82
C PRO A 314 -10.47 -17.68 -14.80
N SER A 315 -10.88 -17.22 -15.98
CA SER A 315 -9.96 -16.63 -16.95
C SER A 315 -9.68 -15.20 -16.52
N PHE A 316 -8.41 -14.89 -16.26
CA PHE A 316 -7.95 -13.53 -15.99
C PHE A 316 -7.28 -12.92 -17.22
N ASP A 317 -6.99 -11.63 -17.17
CA ASP A 317 -6.20 -10.90 -18.14
C ASP A 317 -5.13 -10.02 -17.44
N LEU A 318 -4.47 -9.13 -18.18
CA LEU A 318 -3.45 -8.27 -17.60
C LEU A 318 -4.01 -7.16 -16.70
N ALA A 319 -5.28 -6.79 -16.83
CA ALA A 319 -5.88 -5.74 -16.03
C ALA A 319 -6.09 -6.18 -14.58
N ASN A 320 -6.41 -7.47 -14.36
CA ASN A 320 -6.65 -8.04 -13.04
C ASN A 320 -5.56 -9.03 -12.59
N PHE A 321 -4.39 -9.03 -13.24
CA PHE A 321 -3.32 -10.00 -13.00
C PHE A 321 -2.94 -10.15 -11.52
N PHE A 322 -2.56 -9.06 -10.83
CA PHE A 322 -2.20 -9.06 -9.40
C PHE A 322 -3.42 -8.89 -8.47
N SER A 323 -4.55 -9.51 -8.79
CA SER A 323 -5.76 -9.48 -7.96
C SER A 323 -6.21 -10.88 -7.57
N ILE A 324 -7.18 -10.98 -6.66
CA ILE A 324 -7.82 -12.25 -6.25
C ILE A 324 -8.60 -12.93 -7.38
N ASP A 325 -8.91 -12.20 -8.47
CA ASP A 325 -9.49 -12.74 -9.70
C ASP A 325 -8.42 -13.14 -10.73
N GLY A 326 -7.14 -12.96 -10.39
CA GLY A 326 -5.96 -13.16 -11.24
C GLY A 326 -5.07 -14.30 -10.77
N VAL A 327 -3.79 -14.00 -10.53
CA VAL A 327 -2.79 -14.97 -10.02
C VAL A 327 -2.68 -14.99 -8.49
N LEU A 328 -3.50 -14.20 -7.81
CA LEU A 328 -3.67 -14.25 -6.36
C LEU A 328 -5.04 -14.88 -6.06
N SER A 329 -5.23 -15.29 -4.82
CA SER A 329 -6.47 -15.91 -4.38
C SER A 329 -6.77 -15.55 -2.94
N ASP A 330 -8.06 -15.58 -2.63
CA ASP A 330 -8.60 -15.40 -1.30
C ASP A 330 -9.15 -16.75 -0.80
N SER A 331 -8.43 -17.37 0.13
CA SER A 331 -8.82 -18.65 0.73
C SER A 331 -9.96 -18.49 1.75
N TYR A 332 -10.17 -17.29 2.28
CA TYR A 332 -11.16 -16.95 3.31
C TYR A 332 -11.96 -15.73 2.87
N PRO A 333 -13.19 -15.85 2.35
CA PRO A 333 -13.89 -14.79 1.59
C PRO A 333 -14.02 -13.45 2.34
N ASP A 334 -12.94 -12.68 2.34
CA ASP A 334 -12.69 -11.46 3.11
C ASP A 334 -11.96 -10.40 2.26
N LEU A 335 -11.71 -10.74 1.00
CA LEU A 335 -11.07 -9.92 -0.04
C LEU A 335 -9.58 -9.67 0.20
N ILE A 336 -8.92 -10.49 1.02
CA ILE A 336 -7.48 -10.44 1.24
C ILE A 336 -6.80 -11.52 0.39
N ALA A 337 -5.79 -11.11 -0.39
CA ALA A 337 -4.97 -12.02 -1.18
C ALA A 337 -4.01 -12.83 -0.30
N ASP A 338 -4.52 -13.86 0.37
CA ASP A 338 -3.77 -14.68 1.32
C ASP A 338 -2.99 -15.85 0.69
N ARG A 339 -3.09 -16.01 -0.62
CA ARG A 339 -2.35 -17.03 -1.36
C ARG A 339 -1.98 -16.58 -2.77
N VAL A 340 -0.75 -16.88 -3.18
CA VAL A 340 -0.30 -16.79 -4.57
C VAL A 340 -0.65 -18.08 -5.30
N ASP A 341 -1.56 -17.99 -6.28
CA ASP A 341 -2.05 -19.11 -7.10
C ASP A 341 -1.27 -19.22 -8.43
N SER A 342 0.06 -19.22 -8.32
CA SER A 342 0.93 -19.33 -9.50
C SER A 342 2.32 -19.84 -9.14
N THR A 343 2.91 -20.56 -10.09
CA THR A 343 4.33 -20.95 -10.09
C THR A 343 5.02 -20.36 -11.31
N ILE A 344 6.23 -19.83 -11.14
CA ILE A 344 7.07 -19.34 -12.22
C ILE A 344 7.90 -20.50 -12.79
N PHE A 345 7.76 -20.78 -14.08
CA PHE A 345 8.55 -21.76 -14.81
C PHE A 345 9.59 -21.05 -15.67
N LEU A 346 10.86 -21.38 -15.47
CA LEU A 346 11.99 -20.72 -16.11
C LEU A 346 12.51 -21.54 -17.30
N GLY A 347 12.78 -20.87 -18.42
CA GLY A 347 13.65 -21.38 -19.47
C GLY A 347 15.11 -21.42 -19.02
N PRO A 348 15.97 -22.21 -19.69
CA PRO A 348 17.36 -22.42 -19.28
C PRO A 348 18.30 -21.21 -19.45
N SER A 349 17.92 -20.19 -20.22
CA SER A 349 18.77 -19.03 -20.55
C SER A 349 19.07 -18.15 -19.33
N PRO A 350 20.30 -17.61 -19.22
CA PRO A 350 20.65 -16.58 -18.23
C PRO A 350 19.88 -15.26 -18.38
N ASP A 351 19.14 -15.07 -19.47
CA ASP A 351 18.30 -13.89 -19.74
C ASP A 351 17.03 -13.86 -18.87
N ASN A 352 16.66 -15.00 -18.28
CA ASN A 352 15.41 -15.16 -17.54
C ASN A 352 15.45 -14.57 -16.10
N LEU A 353 16.46 -13.77 -15.77
CA LEU A 353 16.65 -13.17 -14.44
C LEU A 353 15.50 -12.22 -14.05
N GLY A 354 14.82 -11.61 -15.03
CA GLY A 354 13.64 -10.78 -14.82
C GLY A 354 12.52 -11.47 -14.03
N ALA A 355 12.46 -12.80 -14.03
CA ALA A 355 11.57 -13.59 -13.18
C ALA A 355 11.61 -13.21 -11.70
N ALA A 356 12.77 -12.79 -11.20
CA ALA A 356 12.91 -12.39 -9.81
C ALA A 356 12.14 -11.10 -9.48
N SER A 357 11.98 -10.18 -10.43
CA SER A 357 11.14 -8.99 -10.23
C SER A 357 9.66 -9.35 -10.17
N ILE A 358 9.23 -10.33 -10.98
CA ILE A 358 7.86 -10.86 -10.95
C ILE A 358 7.61 -11.55 -9.61
N ALA A 359 8.52 -12.43 -9.17
CA ALA A 359 8.43 -13.11 -7.89
C ALA A 359 8.34 -12.12 -6.71
N ALA A 360 9.21 -11.10 -6.70
CA ALA A 360 9.14 -10.05 -5.69
C ALA A 360 7.77 -9.36 -5.69
N ARG A 361 7.23 -9.03 -6.86
CA ARG A 361 5.92 -8.39 -6.96
C ARG A 361 4.80 -9.28 -6.44
N LEU A 362 4.83 -10.58 -6.75
CA LEU A 362 3.87 -11.54 -6.20
C LEU A 362 3.94 -11.61 -4.67
N GLY A 363 5.15 -11.58 -4.10
CA GLY A 363 5.34 -11.50 -2.65
C GLY A 363 4.68 -10.26 -2.04
N LEU A 364 4.94 -9.07 -2.60
CA LEU A 364 4.44 -7.78 -2.10
C LEU A 364 2.90 -7.69 -2.08
N GLU A 365 2.25 -8.25 -3.09
CA GLU A 365 0.79 -8.15 -3.24
C GLU A 365 0.03 -9.20 -2.42
N SER A 366 0.74 -10.08 -1.70
CA SER A 366 0.17 -11.22 -0.99
C SER A 366 0.35 -11.11 0.53
N THR A 367 -0.63 -11.57 1.30
CA THR A 367 -0.52 -11.79 2.75
C THR A 367 -0.20 -13.25 3.09
N GLY A 368 -0.08 -14.12 2.07
CA GLY A 368 0.52 -15.44 2.19
C GLY A 368 1.13 -15.92 0.87
N ILE A 369 2.29 -16.57 0.99
CA ILE A 369 3.07 -17.09 -0.15
C ILE A 369 3.55 -18.51 0.14
N SER A 370 3.53 -19.36 -0.89
CA SER A 370 4.18 -20.68 -0.86
C SER A 370 5.51 -20.61 -1.60
N LEU A 371 6.60 -20.99 -0.91
CA LEU A 371 7.94 -21.06 -1.49
C LEU A 371 8.41 -22.52 -1.54
N PRO A 372 9.15 -22.93 -2.59
CA PRO A 372 9.67 -22.13 -3.71
C PRO A 372 8.58 -21.71 -4.72
N ILE A 373 8.68 -20.48 -5.22
CA ILE A 373 7.76 -19.89 -6.21
C ILE A 373 8.25 -20.06 -7.65
N ALA A 374 9.52 -20.43 -7.85
CA ALA A 374 10.12 -20.67 -9.17
C ALA A 374 10.63 -22.11 -9.31
N ARG A 375 10.46 -22.67 -10.52
CA ARG A 375 10.92 -24.00 -10.95
C ARG A 375 11.47 -23.94 -12.37
N LYS A 376 12.29 -24.92 -12.78
CA LYS A 376 12.63 -25.08 -14.20
C LYS A 376 11.45 -25.64 -14.97
N ALA A 377 11.28 -25.21 -16.21
CA ALA A 377 10.28 -25.79 -17.10
C ALA A 377 10.52 -27.30 -17.30
N ASP A 378 11.78 -27.72 -17.50
CA ASP A 378 12.13 -29.11 -17.79
C ASP A 378 11.83 -30.09 -16.66
N ASP A 379 11.77 -29.61 -15.41
CA ASP A 379 11.45 -30.44 -14.24
C ASP A 379 9.95 -30.80 -14.19
N VAL A 380 9.10 -30.06 -14.91
CA VAL A 380 7.64 -30.27 -14.94
C VAL A 380 7.12 -30.26 -16.39
N PRO A 381 7.30 -31.35 -17.16
CA PRO A 381 6.91 -31.39 -18.58
C PRO A 381 5.41 -31.21 -18.87
N ASP A 382 4.54 -31.47 -17.88
CA ASP A 382 3.08 -31.32 -18.00
C ASP A 382 2.54 -30.33 -16.97
N LEU A 383 2.05 -29.18 -17.45
CA LEU A 383 1.46 -28.12 -16.64
C LEU A 383 -0.06 -28.21 -16.52
N SER A 384 -0.70 -29.30 -16.97
CA SER A 384 -2.18 -29.44 -16.92
C SER A 384 -2.77 -29.38 -15.51
N ARG A 385 -1.96 -29.62 -14.47
CA ARG A 385 -2.35 -29.56 -13.05
C ARG A 385 -1.87 -28.31 -12.34
N GLU A 386 -1.07 -27.48 -13.02
CA GLU A 386 -0.53 -26.26 -12.42
C GLU A 386 -1.57 -25.14 -12.52
N THR A 387 -1.68 -24.36 -11.44
CA THR A 387 -2.59 -23.22 -11.41
C THR A 387 -1.86 -22.00 -11.94
N ASN A 388 -2.48 -21.34 -12.91
CA ASN A 388 -2.05 -20.10 -13.53
C ASN A 388 -0.53 -19.94 -13.76
N PRO A 389 0.15 -20.86 -14.47
CA PRO A 389 1.61 -20.87 -14.56
C PRO A 389 2.15 -19.63 -15.29
N ILE A 390 3.22 -19.02 -14.74
CA ILE A 390 3.95 -17.92 -15.39
C ILE A 390 5.19 -18.51 -16.06
N LEU A 391 5.26 -18.44 -17.38
CA LEU A 391 6.32 -19.00 -18.20
C LEU A 391 7.29 -17.88 -18.59
N VAL A 392 8.52 -17.94 -18.09
CA VAL A 392 9.55 -16.93 -18.37
C VAL A 392 10.60 -17.51 -19.31
N GLY A 393 10.85 -16.80 -20.40
CA GLY A 393 11.88 -17.11 -21.39
C GLY A 393 11.33 -17.59 -22.72
N ARG A 394 11.96 -17.16 -23.81
CA ARG A 394 11.63 -17.62 -25.18
C ARG A 394 12.00 -19.09 -25.39
N ASP A 395 13.05 -19.53 -24.71
CA ASP A 395 13.61 -20.89 -24.68
C ASP A 395 12.94 -21.80 -23.64
N ASN A 396 11.86 -21.32 -23.00
CA ASN A 396 11.05 -22.13 -22.12
C ASN A 396 10.26 -23.18 -22.93
N LEU A 397 10.42 -24.47 -22.58
CA LEU A 397 9.77 -25.61 -23.23
C LEU A 397 8.26 -25.43 -23.46
N HIS A 398 7.56 -24.82 -22.50
CA HIS A 398 6.12 -24.60 -22.57
C HIS A 398 5.77 -23.41 -23.46
N VAL A 399 6.61 -22.36 -23.49
CA VAL A 399 6.45 -21.23 -24.43
C VAL A 399 6.61 -21.71 -25.86
N GLU A 400 7.65 -22.51 -26.14
CA GLU A 400 7.87 -23.11 -27.47
C GLU A 400 6.66 -23.95 -27.90
N THR A 401 6.09 -24.73 -26.98
CA THR A 401 4.88 -25.51 -27.23
C THR A 401 3.70 -24.62 -27.60
N LEU A 402 3.45 -23.54 -26.84
CA LEU A 402 2.35 -22.60 -27.10
C LEU A 402 2.52 -21.86 -28.43
N VAL A 403 3.74 -21.51 -28.82
CA VAL A 403 4.05 -20.94 -30.14
C VAL A 403 3.75 -21.95 -31.25
N LYS A 404 4.22 -23.19 -31.10
CA LYS A 404 4.05 -24.25 -32.10
C LYS A 404 2.57 -24.55 -32.39
N ILE A 405 1.70 -24.47 -31.37
CA ILE A 405 0.25 -24.66 -31.53
C ILE A 405 -0.51 -23.36 -31.83
N GLY A 406 0.19 -22.23 -32.02
CA GLY A 406 -0.38 -20.94 -32.40
C GLY A 406 -1.15 -20.20 -31.30
N LYS A 407 -0.98 -20.58 -30.02
CA LYS A 407 -1.60 -19.92 -28.87
C LYS A 407 -0.78 -18.75 -28.32
N ALA A 408 0.54 -18.73 -28.55
CA ALA A 408 1.42 -17.62 -28.23
C ALA A 408 2.09 -17.09 -29.51
N ARG A 409 2.39 -15.78 -29.56
CA ARG A 409 3.06 -15.14 -30.69
C ARG A 409 4.32 -14.40 -30.21
N LEU A 410 5.44 -14.70 -30.84
CA LEU A 410 6.75 -14.12 -30.53
C LEU A 410 7.57 -13.82 -31.81
N ASP A 411 6.99 -14.09 -32.98
CA ASP A 411 7.62 -14.02 -34.30
C ASP A 411 7.77 -12.58 -34.81
N ASP A 412 7.01 -11.63 -34.26
CA ASP A 412 7.02 -10.21 -34.59
C ASP A 412 7.95 -9.37 -33.70
N LEU A 413 8.57 -9.96 -32.68
CA LEU A 413 9.47 -9.25 -31.77
C LEU A 413 10.79 -8.87 -32.45
N GLY A 414 11.11 -7.57 -32.47
CA GLY A 414 12.43 -7.05 -32.84
C GLY A 414 13.42 -7.06 -31.68
N PRO A 415 14.70 -6.73 -31.92
CA PRO A 415 15.71 -6.58 -30.86
C PRO A 415 15.26 -5.58 -29.79
N GLY A 416 15.40 -5.95 -28.51
CA GLY A 416 14.91 -5.18 -27.36
C GLY A 416 13.40 -5.26 -27.11
N ASP A 417 12.62 -5.90 -27.97
CA ASP A 417 11.18 -6.06 -27.77
C ASP A 417 10.89 -7.23 -26.82
N GLY A 418 9.97 -6.98 -25.89
CA GLY A 418 9.45 -7.93 -24.93
C GLY A 418 7.94 -8.11 -25.07
N VAL A 419 7.44 -9.29 -24.70
CA VAL A 419 6.02 -9.62 -24.69
C VAL A 419 5.61 -10.14 -23.31
N VAL A 420 4.45 -9.67 -22.86
CA VAL A 420 3.69 -10.25 -21.75
C VAL A 420 2.33 -10.64 -22.31
N GLN A 421 2.02 -11.94 -22.35
CA GLN A 421 0.80 -12.45 -22.95
C GLN A 421 0.09 -13.41 -21.99
N VAL A 422 -1.16 -13.12 -21.65
CA VAL A 422 -2.04 -14.08 -20.98
C VAL A 422 -2.65 -15.00 -22.05
N VAL A 423 -2.53 -16.30 -21.83
CA VAL A 423 -2.96 -17.36 -22.75
C VAL A 423 -4.04 -18.20 -22.04
N PRO A 424 -5.33 -17.89 -22.24
CA PRO A 424 -6.42 -18.67 -21.67
C PRO A 424 -6.41 -20.11 -22.18
N ARG A 425 -6.74 -21.07 -21.31
CA ARG A 425 -6.76 -22.51 -21.64
C ARG A 425 -5.46 -22.95 -22.33
N ALA A 426 -4.31 -22.50 -21.83
CA ALA A 426 -2.99 -22.83 -22.34
C ALA A 426 -2.76 -24.35 -22.30
N PHE A 427 -2.97 -24.95 -21.12
CA PHE A 427 -2.80 -26.39 -20.85
C PHE A 427 -4.08 -26.94 -20.19
N GLY A 428 -4.98 -27.50 -21.00
CA GLY A 428 -6.30 -27.91 -20.51
C GLY A 428 -7.15 -26.70 -20.12
N THR A 429 -7.52 -26.60 -18.84
CA THR A 429 -8.28 -25.48 -18.28
C THR A 429 -7.41 -24.35 -17.73
N ALA A 430 -6.10 -24.57 -17.55
CA ALA A 430 -5.20 -23.58 -16.95
C ALA A 430 -4.95 -22.39 -17.88
N THR A 431 -4.95 -21.18 -17.32
CA THR A 431 -4.56 -19.94 -18.01
C THR A 431 -3.09 -19.66 -17.73
N ALA A 432 -2.23 -19.62 -18.77
CA ALA A 432 -0.80 -19.35 -18.56
C ALA A 432 -0.46 -17.88 -18.86
N THR A 433 0.62 -17.38 -18.28
CA THR A 433 1.18 -16.08 -18.64
C THR A 433 2.57 -16.26 -19.24
N VAL A 434 2.75 -15.85 -20.49
CA VAL A 434 4.05 -15.87 -21.18
C VAL A 434 4.75 -14.53 -20.95
N VAL A 435 6.00 -14.59 -20.50
CA VAL A 435 6.89 -13.43 -20.38
C VAL A 435 8.19 -13.77 -21.12
N ALA A 436 8.42 -13.10 -22.24
CA ALA A 436 9.56 -13.40 -23.10
C ALA A 436 10.05 -12.17 -23.86
N GLY A 437 11.22 -12.25 -24.47
CA GLY A 437 11.74 -11.22 -25.37
C GLY A 437 12.47 -11.81 -26.55
N ALA A 438 12.84 -10.97 -27.51
CA ALA A 438 13.72 -11.36 -28.62
C ALA A 438 15.17 -11.59 -28.15
N ASP A 439 15.59 -10.86 -27.12
CA ASP A 439 16.92 -10.90 -26.50
C ASP A 439 16.82 -10.58 -24.99
N THR A 440 17.97 -10.51 -24.30
CA THR A 440 18.06 -10.16 -22.88
C THR A 440 17.34 -8.85 -22.55
N ALA A 441 17.52 -7.82 -23.38
CA ALA A 441 16.94 -6.50 -23.15
C ALA A 441 15.40 -6.54 -23.26
N GLY A 442 14.87 -7.29 -24.24
CA GLY A 442 13.45 -7.53 -24.39
C GLY A 442 12.85 -8.35 -23.24
N ALA A 443 13.55 -9.40 -22.81
CA ALA A 443 13.12 -10.23 -21.68
C ALA A 443 13.06 -9.41 -20.38
N ASP A 444 14.08 -8.60 -20.11
CA ASP A 444 14.13 -7.68 -18.98
C ASP A 444 13.04 -6.61 -19.08
N ALA A 445 12.77 -6.07 -20.27
CA ALA A 445 11.70 -5.09 -20.49
C ALA A 445 10.31 -5.69 -20.21
N ALA A 446 10.02 -6.90 -20.69
CA ALA A 446 8.76 -7.60 -20.44
C ALA A 446 8.55 -7.88 -18.95
N ALA A 447 9.55 -8.46 -18.29
CA ALA A 447 9.48 -8.77 -16.86
C ALA A 447 9.37 -7.50 -16.00
N SER A 448 10.10 -6.44 -16.36
CA SER A 448 10.03 -5.15 -15.67
C SER A 448 8.67 -4.48 -15.85
N TYR A 449 8.07 -4.56 -17.05
CA TYR A 449 6.73 -4.04 -17.30
C TYR A 449 5.70 -4.77 -16.43
N LEU A 450 5.70 -6.11 -16.44
CA LEU A 450 4.80 -6.91 -15.63
C LEU A 450 4.96 -6.58 -14.14
N ALA A 451 6.18 -6.60 -13.60
CA ALA A 451 6.40 -6.41 -12.16
C ALA A 451 6.20 -4.96 -11.65
N ARG A 452 6.48 -3.94 -12.47
CA ARG A 452 6.50 -2.54 -12.02
C ARG A 452 5.28 -1.74 -12.42
N ARG A 453 4.60 -2.12 -13.51
CA ARG A 453 3.57 -1.28 -14.13
C ARG A 453 2.19 -1.87 -14.05
N VAL A 454 2.00 -3.14 -14.37
CA VAL A 454 0.68 -3.78 -14.29
C VAL A 454 0.09 -3.57 -12.88
N PRO A 455 -1.16 -3.08 -12.76
CA PRO A 455 -2.21 -2.94 -13.79
C PRO A 455 -2.26 -1.59 -14.53
N TYR A 456 -1.30 -0.69 -14.29
CA TYR A 456 -1.20 0.58 -15.01
C TYR A 456 -0.66 0.40 -16.43
N LEU A 457 -1.13 1.23 -17.36
CA LEU A 457 -0.61 1.24 -18.72
C LEU A 457 0.86 1.72 -18.76
N TRP A 458 1.22 2.69 -17.92
CA TRP A 458 2.61 3.18 -17.86
C TRP A 458 3.01 3.80 -16.52
N ALA A 459 2.35 4.89 -16.11
CA ALA A 459 2.65 5.60 -14.88
C ALA A 459 2.05 4.85 -13.68
N ASN A 460 2.86 4.56 -12.67
CA ASN A 460 2.42 3.90 -11.45
C ASN A 460 2.22 4.96 -10.34
N ASN A 461 1.10 5.66 -10.39
CA ASN A 461 0.69 6.61 -9.37
C ASN A 461 -0.84 6.59 -9.19
N ARG A 462 -1.31 7.10 -8.05
CA ARG A 462 -2.74 7.14 -7.75
C ARG A 462 -3.49 7.93 -8.80
N GLY A 463 -4.50 7.30 -9.41
CA GLY A 463 -5.33 7.90 -10.47
C GLY A 463 -4.74 7.81 -11.88
N ALA A 464 -3.59 7.17 -12.08
CA ALA A 464 -3.07 6.89 -13.41
C ALA A 464 -4.00 5.97 -14.22
N PHE A 465 -3.83 6.03 -15.54
CA PHE A 465 -4.60 5.22 -16.47
C PHE A 465 -4.21 3.73 -16.39
N THR A 466 -5.19 2.86 -16.19
CA THR A 466 -5.01 1.41 -16.04
C THR A 466 -5.41 0.64 -17.30
N LEU A 467 -4.99 -0.62 -17.38
CA LEU A 467 -5.45 -1.56 -18.39
C LEU A 467 -6.96 -1.82 -18.27
N GLU A 468 -7.53 -1.78 -17.07
CA GLU A 468 -8.98 -1.87 -16.86
C GLU A 468 -9.71 -0.67 -17.48
N HIS A 469 -9.16 0.55 -17.40
CA HIS A 469 -9.74 1.70 -18.09
C HIS A 469 -9.75 1.48 -19.61
N LEU A 470 -8.67 0.92 -20.17
CA LEU A 470 -8.60 0.58 -21.60
C LEU A 470 -9.67 -0.44 -21.99
N VAL A 471 -9.78 -1.54 -21.24
CA VAL A 471 -10.78 -2.59 -21.46
C VAL A 471 -12.19 -2.00 -21.37
N THR A 472 -12.48 -1.23 -20.32
CA THR A 472 -13.78 -0.59 -20.09
C THR A 472 -14.12 0.38 -21.22
N GLN A 473 -13.18 1.22 -21.65
CA GLN A 473 -13.41 2.16 -22.74
C GLN A 473 -13.67 1.43 -24.06
N ALA A 474 -12.87 0.40 -24.38
CA ALA A 474 -13.09 -0.41 -25.57
C ALA A 474 -14.47 -1.10 -25.54
N ALA A 475 -14.83 -1.73 -24.41
CA ALA A 475 -16.13 -2.36 -24.23
C ALA A 475 -17.29 -1.36 -24.37
N ASN A 476 -17.14 -0.14 -23.84
CA ASN A 476 -18.15 0.92 -23.98
C ASN A 476 -18.27 1.41 -25.42
N VAL A 477 -17.16 1.52 -26.17
CA VAL A 477 -17.19 1.89 -27.59
C VAL A 477 -17.89 0.81 -28.42
N PHE A 478 -17.48 -0.45 -28.31
CA PHE A 478 -18.07 -1.55 -29.08
C PHE A 478 -19.50 -1.90 -28.64
N GLY A 479 -19.83 -1.66 -27.37
CA GLY A 479 -21.18 -1.83 -26.82
C GLY A 479 -22.10 -0.63 -27.05
N ALA A 480 -21.69 0.38 -27.83
CA ALA A 480 -22.44 1.61 -28.10
C ALA A 480 -22.93 2.35 -26.84
N LYS A 481 -22.07 2.40 -25.83
CA LYS A 481 -22.21 3.21 -24.61
C LYS A 481 -21.37 4.50 -24.66
N THR A 482 -21.05 4.95 -25.86
CA THR A 482 -20.32 6.18 -26.14
C THR A 482 -20.96 6.87 -27.35
N PRO A 483 -20.84 8.19 -27.52
CA PRO A 483 -21.38 8.88 -28.70
C PRO A 483 -20.88 8.29 -30.02
N GLY A 484 -19.58 7.95 -30.09
CA GLY A 484 -18.98 7.35 -31.28
C GLY A 484 -19.51 5.95 -31.60
N GLY A 485 -19.65 5.08 -30.59
CA GLY A 485 -20.23 3.75 -30.75
C GLY A 485 -21.70 3.80 -31.17
N GLN A 486 -22.49 4.69 -30.57
CA GLN A 486 -23.89 4.93 -30.93
C GLN A 486 -24.03 5.48 -32.35
N ALA A 487 -23.18 6.44 -32.73
CA ALA A 487 -23.13 6.98 -34.08
C ALA A 487 -22.82 5.90 -35.12
N ALA A 488 -21.86 5.01 -34.86
CA ALA A 488 -21.53 3.90 -35.74
C ALA A 488 -22.71 2.92 -35.90
N MET A 489 -23.40 2.58 -34.81
CA MET A 489 -24.62 1.78 -34.85
C MET A 489 -25.74 2.48 -35.63
N ALA A 490 -25.93 3.79 -35.44
CA ALA A 490 -26.93 4.57 -36.15
C ALA A 490 -26.65 4.64 -37.67
N VAL A 491 -25.38 4.73 -38.08
CA VAL A 491 -25.00 4.62 -39.51
C VAL A 491 -25.36 3.26 -40.07
N SER A 492 -25.04 2.18 -39.36
CA SER A 492 -25.38 0.81 -39.79
C SER A 492 -26.89 0.64 -39.93
N ALA A 493 -27.67 1.09 -38.92
CA ALA A 493 -29.12 1.03 -38.94
C ALA A 493 -29.71 1.88 -40.09
N ALA A 494 -29.17 3.07 -40.34
CA ALA A 494 -29.58 3.91 -41.45
C ALA A 494 -29.32 3.24 -42.81
N ASP A 495 -28.15 2.59 -42.98
CA ASP A 495 -27.85 1.83 -44.20
C ASP A 495 -28.83 0.68 -44.41
N GLU A 496 -29.22 -0.06 -43.36
CA GLU A 496 -30.25 -1.11 -43.44
C GLU A 496 -31.63 -0.55 -43.83
N VAL A 497 -32.03 0.58 -43.25
CA VAL A 497 -33.28 1.26 -43.64
C VAL A 497 -33.23 1.63 -45.11
N VAL A 498 -32.14 2.23 -45.59
CA VAL A 498 -32.00 2.63 -47.00
C VAL A 498 -32.13 1.43 -47.94
N LYS A 499 -31.60 0.25 -47.60
CA LYS A 499 -31.79 -0.96 -48.41
C LYS A 499 -33.26 -1.29 -48.65
N THR A 500 -34.12 -1.07 -47.65
CA THR A 500 -35.58 -1.29 -47.77
C THR A 500 -36.31 -0.27 -48.65
N LEU A 501 -35.63 0.83 -49.02
CA LEU A 501 -36.20 1.95 -49.77
C LEU A 501 -35.77 1.96 -51.25
N THR A 502 -34.86 1.09 -51.67
CA THR A 502 -34.20 1.11 -52.99
C THR A 502 -35.16 1.06 -54.18
N GLU A 503 -36.34 0.46 -54.03
CA GLU A 503 -37.37 0.34 -55.08
C GLU A 503 -38.47 1.42 -55.01
N LYS A 504 -38.37 2.36 -54.06
CA LYS A 504 -39.39 3.38 -53.80
C LYS A 504 -38.92 4.75 -54.28
N THR A 505 -39.86 5.55 -54.76
CA THR A 505 -39.60 6.99 -55.00
C THR A 505 -39.72 7.71 -53.67
N ILE A 506 -38.62 8.30 -53.19
CA ILE A 506 -38.55 8.97 -51.90
C ILE A 506 -38.37 10.48 -52.11
N GLU A 507 -39.38 11.27 -51.72
CA GLU A 507 -39.37 12.73 -51.86
C GLU A 507 -38.54 13.43 -50.76
N ARG A 508 -38.61 12.92 -49.52
CA ARG A 508 -37.91 13.48 -48.36
C ARG A 508 -37.47 12.39 -47.38
N VAL A 509 -36.30 12.57 -46.78
CA VAL A 509 -35.79 11.81 -45.63
C VAL A 509 -35.37 12.77 -44.53
N ASP A 510 -35.82 12.48 -43.31
CA ASP A 510 -35.46 13.21 -42.10
C ASP A 510 -35.00 12.23 -41.03
N ALA A 511 -33.69 12.18 -40.77
CA ALA A 511 -33.07 11.25 -39.85
C ALA A 511 -32.76 11.92 -38.50
N ARG A 512 -33.60 11.66 -37.51
CA ARG A 512 -33.35 12.10 -36.12
C ARG A 512 -32.69 10.96 -35.34
N VAL A 513 -31.48 11.22 -34.84
CA VAL A 513 -30.68 10.22 -34.11
C VAL A 513 -30.46 10.69 -32.68
N PHE A 514 -30.74 9.82 -31.71
CA PHE A 514 -30.51 10.12 -30.31
C PHE A 514 -29.18 9.52 -29.89
N LEU A 515 -28.28 10.39 -29.41
CA LEU A 515 -26.94 10.05 -28.93
C LEU A 515 -26.77 10.53 -27.49
N GLU A 516 -25.74 10.06 -26.79
CA GLU A 516 -25.41 10.53 -25.45
C GLU A 516 -25.14 12.04 -25.42
N GLU A 517 -24.48 12.55 -26.47
CA GLU A 517 -24.26 13.97 -26.69
C GLU A 517 -24.67 14.38 -28.11
N LYS A 518 -25.17 15.60 -28.25
CA LYS A 518 -25.43 16.19 -29.57
C LYS A 518 -24.12 16.35 -30.33
N THR A 519 -24.05 15.81 -31.54
CA THR A 519 -22.83 15.74 -32.34
C THR A 519 -23.03 16.31 -33.75
N PRO A 520 -22.88 17.63 -33.97
CA PRO A 520 -23.13 18.26 -35.27
C PRO A 520 -22.30 17.70 -36.44
N ALA A 521 -21.08 17.24 -36.18
CA ALA A 521 -20.23 16.63 -37.21
C ALA A 521 -20.81 15.28 -37.71
N PHE A 522 -21.47 14.54 -36.82
CA PHE A 522 -22.16 13.31 -37.17
C PHE A 522 -23.39 13.59 -38.05
N ASP A 523 -24.14 14.66 -37.77
CA ASP A 523 -25.30 15.08 -38.56
C ASP A 523 -24.92 15.30 -40.02
N GLN A 524 -23.81 16.01 -40.26
CA GLN A 524 -23.27 16.25 -41.60
C GLN A 524 -22.85 14.94 -42.28
N LEU A 525 -22.15 14.06 -41.56
CA LEU A 525 -21.71 12.76 -42.07
C LEU A 525 -22.90 11.86 -42.47
N LEU A 526 -23.92 11.78 -41.61
CA LEU A 526 -25.10 10.95 -41.85
C LEU A 526 -25.93 11.50 -43.00
N ALA A 527 -26.15 12.82 -43.07
CA ALA A 527 -26.87 13.45 -44.18
C ALA A 527 -26.15 13.21 -45.51
N ALA A 528 -24.83 13.38 -45.56
CA ALA A 528 -24.03 13.12 -46.76
C ALA A 528 -24.10 11.65 -47.19
N ARG A 529 -24.00 10.71 -46.23
CA ARG A 529 -24.10 9.27 -46.51
C ARG A 529 -25.48 8.88 -47.04
N LEU A 530 -26.55 9.34 -46.40
CA LEU A 530 -27.93 9.11 -46.84
C LEU A 530 -28.17 9.69 -48.24
N LYS A 531 -27.70 10.91 -48.50
CA LYS A 531 -27.81 11.56 -49.82
C LYS A 531 -27.07 10.78 -50.92
N ALA A 532 -25.89 10.24 -50.61
CA ALA A 532 -25.13 9.42 -51.56
C ALA A 532 -25.85 8.10 -51.91
N ARG A 533 -26.52 7.49 -50.93
CA ARG A 533 -27.26 6.24 -51.14
C ARG A 533 -28.65 6.44 -51.76
N LEU A 534 -29.27 7.61 -51.53
CA LEU A 534 -30.58 8.01 -52.06
C LEU A 534 -30.41 9.19 -53.03
N ALA A 535 -29.67 8.97 -54.12
CA ALA A 535 -29.28 10.04 -55.05
C ALA A 535 -30.47 10.78 -55.69
N SER A 536 -31.62 10.10 -55.85
CA SER A 536 -32.85 10.67 -56.42
C SER A 536 -33.66 11.52 -55.43
N THR A 537 -33.38 11.45 -54.13
CA THR A 537 -34.11 12.21 -53.10
C THR A 537 -33.49 13.58 -52.92
N THR A 538 -34.23 14.66 -53.18
CA THR A 538 -33.73 16.04 -53.07
C THR A 538 -33.58 16.53 -51.64
N ALA A 539 -34.52 16.19 -50.75
CA ALA A 539 -34.53 16.65 -49.36
C ALA A 539 -34.05 15.55 -48.39
N VAL A 540 -32.79 15.62 -47.98
CA VAL A 540 -32.21 14.71 -46.97
C VAL A 540 -31.65 15.53 -45.83
N THR A 541 -32.19 15.35 -44.63
CA THR A 541 -31.70 15.97 -43.39
C THR A 541 -31.34 14.90 -42.37
N ALA A 542 -30.35 15.21 -41.54
CA ALA A 542 -30.03 14.43 -40.36
C ALA A 542 -29.74 15.37 -39.19
N SER A 543 -30.13 14.97 -37.99
CA SER A 543 -29.87 15.71 -36.76
C SER A 543 -29.67 14.78 -35.58
N SER A 544 -28.71 15.09 -34.72
CA SER A 544 -28.49 14.40 -33.45
C SER A 544 -29.06 15.18 -32.28
N GLU A 545 -29.61 14.46 -31.31
CA GLU A 545 -30.14 14.98 -30.06
C GLU A 545 -29.52 14.23 -28.88
N ALA A 546 -29.18 14.95 -27.81
CA ALA A 546 -28.68 14.33 -26.58
C ALA A 546 -29.85 13.65 -25.84
N ILE A 547 -29.69 12.38 -25.44
CA ILE A 547 -30.73 11.61 -24.73
C ILE A 547 -31.10 12.21 -23.38
N THR A 548 -30.22 13.00 -22.76
CA THR A 548 -30.43 13.69 -21.48
C THR A 548 -30.74 15.18 -21.64
N ALA A 549 -30.97 15.66 -22.86
CA ALA A 549 -31.28 17.08 -23.08
C ALA A 549 -32.50 17.48 -22.24
N PRO A 550 -32.39 18.51 -21.36
CA PRO A 550 -33.50 18.91 -20.52
C PRO A 550 -34.62 19.46 -21.40
N SER A 551 -35.84 19.00 -21.10
CA SER A 551 -37.05 19.64 -21.57
C SER A 551 -37.74 20.29 -20.39
N THR A 552 -38.11 21.56 -20.53
CA THR A 552 -38.88 22.26 -19.49
C THR A 552 -40.25 21.62 -19.38
N VAL A 553 -40.54 20.98 -18.24
CA VAL A 553 -41.84 20.36 -17.95
C VAL A 553 -42.75 21.32 -17.19
N PHE A 554 -42.22 22.12 -16.25
CA PHE A 554 -42.97 23.10 -15.44
C PHE A 554 -42.03 24.13 -14.77
N GLU A 555 -42.56 25.31 -14.41
CA GLU A 555 -41.87 26.39 -13.68
C GLU A 555 -42.78 26.97 -12.58
N GLU A 556 -42.28 27.12 -11.35
CA GLU A 556 -42.97 27.73 -10.21
C GLU A 556 -42.14 28.85 -9.57
N LYS A 557 -42.81 29.89 -9.06
CA LYS A 557 -42.19 31.00 -8.32
C LYS A 557 -42.81 31.12 -6.94
N GLN A 558 -41.98 31.04 -5.89
CA GLN A 558 -42.38 31.20 -4.48
C GLN A 558 -41.66 32.40 -3.85
N ALA A 559 -42.38 33.19 -3.05
CA ALA A 559 -41.82 34.30 -2.27
C ALA A 559 -41.63 33.87 -0.81
N PHE A 560 -40.46 34.17 -0.23
CA PHE A 560 -40.13 33.91 1.17
C PHE A 560 -39.96 35.23 1.93
N PRO A 561 -40.41 35.32 3.21
CA PRO A 561 -40.22 36.51 4.03
C PRO A 561 -38.73 36.77 4.26
N TRP A 562 -38.36 38.05 4.38
CA TRP A 562 -36.97 38.46 4.57
C TRP A 562 -36.63 38.61 6.05
N GLU A 563 -35.60 37.90 6.51
CA GLU A 563 -35.20 37.81 7.92
C GLU A 563 -34.94 39.18 8.58
N VAL A 564 -34.35 40.14 7.84
CA VAL A 564 -34.11 41.51 8.35
C VAL A 564 -35.40 42.24 8.67
N GLN A 565 -36.45 42.02 7.88
CA GLN A 565 -37.75 42.65 8.12
C GLN A 565 -38.35 42.12 9.42
N GLU A 566 -38.30 40.80 9.64
CA GLU A 566 -38.76 40.20 10.90
C GLU A 566 -37.99 40.73 12.12
N PHE A 567 -36.66 40.89 12.00
CA PHE A 567 -35.85 41.50 13.05
C PHE A 567 -36.29 42.94 13.34
N ARG A 568 -36.44 43.77 12.30
CA ARG A 568 -36.86 45.18 12.44
C ARG A 568 -38.20 45.29 13.16
N ASP A 569 -39.14 44.43 12.81
CA ASP A 569 -40.47 44.42 13.41
C ASP A 569 -40.40 44.05 14.89
N LYS A 570 -39.65 43.00 15.26
CA LYS A 570 -39.40 42.61 16.66
C LYS A 570 -38.64 43.68 17.45
N PHE A 571 -37.61 44.28 16.86
CA PHE A 571 -36.84 45.35 17.51
C PHE A 571 -37.72 46.56 17.83
N LYS A 572 -38.58 46.98 16.90
CA LYS A 572 -39.51 48.10 17.12
C LYS A 572 -40.60 47.76 18.13
N ALA A 573 -41.14 46.54 18.11
CA ALA A 573 -42.23 46.14 18.99
C ALA A 573 -41.76 45.84 20.43
N ASP A 574 -40.63 45.14 20.57
CA ASP A 574 -40.26 44.50 21.84
C ASP A 574 -39.10 45.18 22.56
N VAL A 575 -38.26 45.94 21.84
CA VAL A 575 -37.03 46.54 22.37
C VAL A 575 -37.18 48.04 22.56
N LEU A 576 -37.45 48.80 21.49
CA LEU A 576 -37.52 50.26 21.55
C LEU A 576 -38.45 50.82 22.65
N PRO A 577 -39.65 50.27 22.91
CA PRO A 577 -40.54 50.80 23.95
C PRO A 577 -40.00 50.68 25.38
N LYS A 578 -38.98 49.83 25.60
CA LYS A 578 -38.36 49.62 26.92
C LYS A 578 -37.15 50.51 27.15
N VAL A 579 -36.69 51.24 26.14
CA VAL A 579 -35.56 52.16 26.23
C VAL A 579 -36.08 53.51 26.73
N VAL A 580 -35.50 53.99 27.83
CA VAL A 580 -35.84 55.28 28.43
C VAL A 580 -34.60 56.15 28.55
N ALA A 581 -34.79 57.44 28.86
CA ALA A 581 -33.69 58.37 29.02
C ALA A 581 -32.66 57.86 30.05
N GLY A 582 -31.41 57.70 29.61
CA GLY A 582 -30.30 57.21 30.44
C GLY A 582 -30.07 55.69 30.38
N SER A 583 -30.85 54.93 29.60
CA SER A 583 -30.65 53.49 29.45
C SER A 583 -29.25 53.14 28.92
N VAL A 584 -28.66 52.08 29.45
CA VAL A 584 -27.48 51.40 28.88
C VAL A 584 -28.00 50.14 28.23
N VAL A 585 -27.87 50.02 26.90
CA VAL A 585 -28.46 48.92 26.13
C VAL A 585 -27.35 48.11 25.49
N THR A 586 -27.32 46.80 25.78
CA THR A 586 -26.48 45.84 25.05
C THR A 586 -27.38 44.94 24.21
N LEU A 587 -27.26 45.03 22.88
CA LEU A 587 -28.04 44.26 21.93
C LEU A 587 -27.13 43.34 21.11
N GLU A 588 -27.44 42.05 21.10
CA GLU A 588 -26.87 41.08 20.18
C GLU A 588 -27.97 40.52 19.28
N ALA A 589 -27.77 40.61 17.97
CA ALA A 589 -28.60 39.95 16.98
C ALA A 589 -27.75 39.01 16.11
N ARG A 590 -28.34 37.91 15.64
CA ARG A 590 -27.74 36.98 14.67
C ARG A 590 -28.68 36.86 13.48
N LEU A 591 -28.21 37.20 12.29
CA LEU A 591 -28.99 37.21 11.03
C LEU A 591 -28.14 36.65 9.89
N SER A 592 -28.72 35.92 8.94
CA SER A 592 -28.01 35.21 7.87
C SER A 592 -27.60 36.11 6.69
N GLU A 593 -27.47 37.40 6.94
CA GLU A 593 -27.21 38.42 5.93
C GLU A 593 -25.73 38.70 5.70
N SER A 594 -25.43 39.31 4.55
CA SER A 594 -24.06 39.70 4.21
C SER A 594 -23.45 40.65 5.25
N PRO A 595 -22.12 40.69 5.37
CA PRO A 595 -21.43 41.60 6.29
C PRO A 595 -21.84 43.06 6.13
N GLU A 596 -22.06 43.53 4.90
CA GLU A 596 -22.45 44.91 4.59
C GLU A 596 -23.85 45.22 5.15
N VAL A 597 -24.82 44.33 4.89
CA VAL A 597 -26.20 44.48 5.38
C VAL A 597 -26.22 44.48 6.91
N ARG A 598 -25.48 43.57 7.55
CA ARG A 598 -25.38 43.53 9.02
C ARG A 598 -24.72 44.78 9.61
N ALA A 599 -23.69 45.31 8.96
CA ALA A 599 -23.02 46.54 9.39
C ALA A 599 -23.95 47.76 9.31
N ASP A 600 -24.74 47.88 8.24
CA ASP A 600 -25.69 48.97 8.08
C ASP A 600 -26.87 48.84 9.05
N LEU A 601 -27.38 47.62 9.25
CA LEU A 601 -28.41 47.36 10.25
C LEU A 601 -27.91 47.67 11.68
N ALA A 602 -26.64 47.41 11.99
CA ALA A 602 -26.06 47.75 13.29
C ALA A 602 -26.02 49.26 13.52
N LYS A 603 -25.72 50.06 12.48
CA LYS A 603 -25.79 51.53 12.54
C LYS A 603 -27.24 52.00 12.72
N GLU A 604 -28.18 51.45 11.96
CA GLU A 604 -29.62 51.73 12.05
C GLU A 604 -30.13 51.51 13.48
N VAL A 605 -29.83 50.35 14.06
CA VAL A 605 -30.24 49.98 15.43
C VAL A 605 -29.63 50.90 16.47
N ARG A 606 -28.33 51.22 16.40
CA ARG A 606 -27.68 52.16 17.33
C ARG A 606 -28.34 53.54 17.28
N GLN A 607 -28.61 54.07 16.08
CA GLN A 607 -29.26 55.36 15.91
C GLN A 607 -30.67 55.36 16.53
N ALA A 608 -31.44 54.30 16.30
CA ALA A 608 -32.77 54.16 16.88
C ALA A 608 -32.76 54.08 18.42
N LEU A 609 -31.81 53.35 19.00
CA LEU A 609 -31.64 53.27 20.47
C LEU A 609 -31.26 54.61 21.09
N ILE A 610 -30.34 55.36 20.47
CA ILE A 610 -29.95 56.70 20.92
C ILE A 610 -31.13 57.66 20.84
N ALA A 611 -31.89 57.62 19.73
CA ALA A 611 -33.09 58.44 19.55
C ALA A 611 -34.18 58.13 20.59
N ALA A 612 -34.25 56.89 21.08
CA ALA A 612 -35.15 56.48 22.17
C ALA A 612 -34.65 56.88 23.58
N GLY A 613 -33.44 57.43 23.71
CA GLY A 613 -32.92 57.96 24.97
C GLY A 613 -31.79 57.14 25.63
N ALA A 614 -31.25 56.13 24.93
CA ALA A 614 -30.11 55.37 25.46
C ALA A 614 -28.86 56.25 25.59
N ALA A 615 -28.26 56.28 26.78
CA ALA A 615 -27.00 56.99 27.06
C ALA A 615 -25.78 56.22 26.55
N ARG A 616 -25.85 54.88 26.50
CA ARG A 616 -24.80 54.01 25.96
C ARG A 616 -25.42 52.84 25.23
N THR A 617 -24.90 52.54 24.04
CA THR A 617 -25.35 51.42 23.21
C THR A 617 -24.16 50.53 22.85
N ASP A 618 -24.26 49.23 23.11
CA ASP A 618 -23.37 48.22 22.56
C ASP A 618 -24.18 47.29 21.67
N VAL A 619 -23.94 47.32 20.34
CA VAL A 619 -24.78 46.63 19.36
C VAL A 619 -23.90 45.74 18.49
N HIS A 620 -24.18 44.43 18.52
CA HIS A 620 -23.49 43.40 17.74
C HIS A 620 -24.49 42.69 16.84
N ILE A 621 -24.30 42.77 15.52
CA ILE A 621 -25.09 42.01 14.54
C ILE A 621 -24.16 41.00 13.85
N ARG A 622 -24.23 39.75 14.32
CA ARG A 622 -23.42 38.63 13.85
C ARG A 622 -24.17 37.84 12.78
N SER A 623 -23.46 36.97 12.06
CA SER A 623 -24.12 36.00 11.18
C SER A 623 -24.87 34.94 11.98
N ALA A 624 -26.05 34.54 11.54
CA ALA A 624 -26.74 33.35 12.04
C ALA A 624 -26.23 32.06 11.39
N TYR A 625 -25.64 32.15 10.21
CA TYR A 625 -25.00 31.05 9.50
C TYR A 625 -23.56 30.84 9.98
N LYS A 626 -23.12 29.59 10.19
CA LYS A 626 -21.76 29.20 10.63
C LYS A 626 -21.17 30.17 11.67
N GLN A 627 -21.86 30.30 12.78
CA GLN A 627 -21.64 31.37 13.76
C GLN A 627 -20.23 31.31 14.34
N GLY A 628 -19.70 30.10 14.58
CA GLY A 628 -18.33 29.90 15.05
C GLY A 628 -17.27 30.36 14.05
N PHE A 629 -17.39 29.93 12.79
CA PHE A 629 -16.46 30.32 11.72
C PHE A 629 -16.46 31.84 11.49
N LEU A 630 -17.64 32.46 11.42
CA LEU A 630 -17.75 33.90 11.17
C LEU A 630 -17.36 34.74 12.37
N TRP A 631 -17.56 34.27 13.60
CA TRP A 631 -16.94 34.90 14.77
C TRP A 631 -15.40 34.89 14.66
N MET A 632 -14.83 33.75 14.28
CA MET A 632 -13.38 33.64 14.12
C MET A 632 -12.86 34.54 12.99
N SER A 633 -13.51 34.57 11.83
CA SER A 633 -13.02 35.31 10.67
C SER A 633 -13.34 36.81 10.70
N GLU A 634 -14.47 37.22 11.29
CA GLU A 634 -14.92 38.62 11.29
C GLU A 634 -14.52 39.38 12.56
N GLU A 635 -14.26 38.71 13.68
CA GLU A 635 -13.93 39.36 14.95
C GLU A 635 -12.55 38.97 15.49
N VAL A 636 -12.26 37.66 15.58
CA VAL A 636 -10.99 37.18 16.13
C VAL A 636 -9.83 37.53 15.21
N LEU A 637 -9.91 37.14 13.93
CA LEU A 637 -8.85 37.36 12.96
C LEU A 637 -8.45 38.85 12.84
N PRO A 638 -9.37 39.81 12.66
CA PRO A 638 -9.03 41.23 12.67
C PRO A 638 -8.37 41.69 13.97
N SER A 639 -8.83 41.16 15.12
CA SER A 639 -8.27 41.49 16.45
C SER A 639 -6.85 40.95 16.68
N LEU A 640 -6.40 39.98 15.88
CA LEU A 640 -5.04 39.43 15.92
C LEU A 640 -4.07 40.17 15.01
N LYS A 641 -4.56 40.89 13.98
CA LYS A 641 -3.70 41.66 13.06
C LYS A 641 -2.92 42.72 13.85
N GLY A 642 -1.59 42.71 13.69
CA GLY A 642 -0.68 43.64 14.39
C GLY A 642 -0.24 43.23 15.79
N LYS A 643 -0.67 42.07 16.32
CA LYS A 643 -0.29 41.61 17.68
C LYS A 643 0.93 40.67 17.76
N ASN A 644 1.73 40.57 16.69
CA ASN A 644 2.90 39.69 16.61
C ASN A 644 2.62 38.23 17.05
N VAL A 645 1.46 37.70 16.65
CA VAL A 645 1.04 36.34 16.94
C VAL A 645 2.03 35.35 16.32
N ALA A 646 2.37 34.30 17.06
CA ALA A 646 3.24 33.22 16.63
C ALA A 646 2.54 31.85 16.66
N SER A 647 1.52 31.67 17.50
CA SER A 647 0.68 30.47 17.51
C SER A 647 -0.75 30.78 17.97
N ILE A 648 -1.69 29.94 17.53
CA ILE A 648 -3.11 30.02 17.87
C ILE A 648 -3.58 28.62 18.28
N ALA A 649 -4.11 28.50 19.49
CA ALA A 649 -4.73 27.28 19.99
C ALA A 649 -6.23 27.52 20.17
N VAL A 650 -7.05 26.62 19.64
CA VAL A 650 -8.51 26.65 19.79
C VAL A 650 -8.98 25.40 20.48
N LYS A 651 -9.62 25.58 21.63
CA LYS A 651 -10.36 24.50 22.29
C LYS A 651 -11.80 24.53 21.82
N VAL A 652 -12.31 23.35 21.50
CA VAL A 652 -13.67 23.15 21.00
C VAL A 652 -14.39 22.19 21.93
N ALA A 653 -15.55 22.60 22.43
CA ALA A 653 -16.40 21.77 23.27
C ALA A 653 -16.81 20.50 22.51
N GLU A 654 -16.57 19.35 23.13
CA GLU A 654 -17.07 18.07 22.67
C GLU A 654 -18.60 18.03 22.77
N TYR A 655 -19.28 17.62 21.70
CA TYR A 655 -20.71 17.37 21.77
C TYR A 655 -20.98 16.03 22.46
N ALA A 656 -21.66 16.07 23.62
CA ALA A 656 -22.06 14.88 24.36
C ALA A 656 -23.52 14.52 24.02
N PRO A 657 -23.78 13.48 23.21
CA PRO A 657 -25.14 13.05 22.91
C PRO A 657 -25.86 12.52 24.16
N ASP A 658 -27.14 12.91 24.32
CA ASP A 658 -28.02 12.38 25.35
C ASP A 658 -28.49 10.96 24.99
N PHE A 659 -27.76 9.96 25.47
CA PHE A 659 -28.08 8.54 25.26
C PHE A 659 -29.32 8.05 26.04
N SER A 660 -29.93 8.88 26.90
CA SER A 660 -31.21 8.52 27.53
C SER A 660 -32.38 8.54 26.53
N LYS A 661 -32.25 9.32 25.44
CA LYS A 661 -33.19 9.36 24.33
C LYS A 661 -32.75 8.40 23.24
N LYS A 662 -33.65 7.54 22.76
CA LYS A 662 -33.34 6.56 21.71
C LYS A 662 -33.54 7.17 20.31
N PHE A 663 -32.45 7.57 19.68
CA PHE A 663 -32.41 7.95 18.26
C PHE A 663 -31.68 6.89 17.42
N ARG A 664 -31.96 6.86 16.12
CA ARG A 664 -31.27 5.98 15.16
C ARG A 664 -29.85 6.46 14.87
N PHE A 665 -29.65 7.79 14.88
CA PHE A 665 -28.36 8.45 14.71
C PHE A 665 -28.20 9.58 15.73
N TYR A 666 -26.99 9.75 16.24
CA TYR A 666 -26.61 10.85 17.13
C TYR A 666 -25.58 11.74 16.42
N GLN A 667 -25.55 13.03 16.77
CA GLN A 667 -24.47 13.91 16.31
C GLN A 667 -23.13 13.43 16.84
N VAL A 668 -22.09 13.55 16.01
CA VAL A 668 -20.72 13.16 16.38
C VAL A 668 -20.12 14.13 17.39
N PRO A 669 -19.20 13.67 18.27
CA PRO A 669 -18.52 14.54 19.24
C PRO A 669 -17.83 15.77 18.62
N THR A 670 -17.39 15.66 17.36
CA THR A 670 -16.72 16.72 16.58
C THR A 670 -17.68 17.75 15.96
N ARG A 671 -18.99 17.73 16.26
CA ARG A 671 -20.00 18.59 15.62
C ARG A 671 -19.61 20.08 15.58
N TRP A 672 -19.11 20.63 16.68
CA TRP A 672 -18.73 22.05 16.76
C TRP A 672 -17.42 22.33 16.04
N LEU A 673 -16.54 21.34 15.92
CA LEU A 673 -15.28 21.45 15.17
C LEU A 673 -15.56 21.59 13.67
N HIS A 674 -16.50 20.82 13.13
CA HIS A 674 -16.86 20.88 11.70
C HIS A 674 -17.36 22.26 11.25
N GLU A 675 -17.99 23.01 12.16
CA GLU A 675 -18.49 24.36 11.85
C GLU A 675 -17.36 25.36 11.60
N LEU A 676 -16.18 25.13 12.18
CA LEU A 676 -15.00 25.98 12.02
C LEU A 676 -14.26 25.73 10.70
N TYR A 677 -14.56 24.69 9.92
CA TYR A 677 -13.83 24.45 8.67
C TYR A 677 -14.12 25.52 7.59
N PRO A 678 -13.11 26.09 6.89
CA PRO A 678 -11.65 25.90 7.01
C PRO A 678 -10.92 27.11 7.67
N ILE A 679 -11.17 27.38 8.95
CA ILE A 679 -10.66 28.58 9.63
C ILE A 679 -9.13 28.58 9.83
N ASP A 680 -8.54 27.40 9.98
CA ASP A 680 -7.11 27.18 10.15
C ASP A 680 -6.32 27.66 8.94
N GLU A 681 -6.72 27.25 7.74
CA GLU A 681 -6.12 27.71 6.48
C GLU A 681 -6.31 29.21 6.28
N LEU A 682 -7.50 29.74 6.61
CA LEU A 682 -7.80 31.17 6.51
C LEU A 682 -6.90 31.98 7.46
N MET A 683 -6.80 31.58 8.73
CA MET A 683 -5.96 32.23 9.75
C MET A 683 -4.48 32.17 9.39
N ALA A 684 -3.99 31.00 8.96
CA ALA A 684 -2.61 30.80 8.54
C ALA A 684 -2.24 31.76 7.40
N ARG A 685 -3.10 31.87 6.38
CA ARG A 685 -2.89 32.77 5.24
C ARG A 685 -2.92 34.24 5.66
N GLU A 686 -3.97 34.67 6.37
CA GLU A 686 -4.22 36.08 6.67
C GLU A 686 -3.27 36.66 7.75
N LEU A 687 -2.69 35.80 8.59
CA LEU A 687 -1.70 36.18 9.60
C LEU A 687 -0.26 35.83 9.19
N SER A 688 -0.06 35.27 7.99
CA SER A 688 1.26 34.82 7.50
C SER A 688 1.95 33.84 8.47
N LEU A 689 1.19 32.88 9.00
CA LEU A 689 1.67 31.82 9.88
C LEU A 689 1.74 30.48 9.12
N PRO A 690 2.70 29.59 9.43
CA PRO A 690 2.64 28.21 8.95
C PRO A 690 1.43 27.50 9.56
N LEU A 691 0.82 26.56 8.82
CA LEU A 691 -0.35 25.82 9.30
C LEU A 691 -0.08 25.09 10.63
N SER A 692 1.16 24.64 10.85
CA SER A 692 1.60 24.01 12.10
C SER A 692 1.59 24.92 13.34
N ALA A 693 1.42 26.24 13.17
CA ALA A 693 1.25 27.19 14.27
C ALA A 693 -0.20 27.31 14.76
N TYR A 694 -1.15 26.66 14.08
CA TYR A 694 -2.55 26.63 14.45
C TYR A 694 -2.92 25.22 14.97
N SER A 695 -3.59 25.13 16.11
CA SER A 695 -4.07 23.86 16.66
C SER A 695 -5.52 23.94 17.11
N MET A 696 -6.23 22.81 16.96
CA MET A 696 -7.57 22.62 17.47
C MET A 696 -7.62 21.38 18.36
N GLU A 697 -8.26 21.48 19.51
CA GLU A 697 -8.38 20.40 20.47
C GLU A 697 -9.84 20.25 20.91
N LEU A 698 -10.35 19.01 20.93
CA LEU A 698 -11.64 18.71 21.54
C LEU A 698 -11.47 18.62 23.06
N VAL A 699 -12.31 19.33 23.80
CA VAL A 699 -12.28 19.35 25.26
C VAL A 699 -13.67 19.12 25.84
N THR A 700 -13.74 18.37 26.93
CA THR A 700 -14.97 18.26 27.71
C THR A 700 -15.13 19.53 28.54
N VAL A 701 -16.25 20.24 28.35
CA VAL A 701 -16.59 21.46 29.11
C VAL A 701 -17.90 21.26 29.89
N PRO A 702 -18.10 21.96 31.03
CA PRO A 702 -19.41 22.02 31.67
C PRO A 702 -20.46 22.57 30.71
N ALA A 703 -21.74 22.23 30.92
CA ALA A 703 -22.83 22.69 30.05
C ALA A 703 -22.99 24.23 29.97
N SER A 704 -22.50 24.96 30.97
CA SER A 704 -22.45 26.43 30.99
C SER A 704 -21.16 27.03 30.41
N GLY A 705 -20.21 26.20 30.01
CA GLY A 705 -18.92 26.60 29.43
C GLY A 705 -19.05 27.07 27.97
N PRO A 706 -18.03 27.76 27.44
CA PRO A 706 -18.03 28.20 26.05
C PRO A 706 -17.82 27.02 25.09
N ILE A 707 -18.45 27.09 23.92
CA ILE A 707 -18.23 26.08 22.86
C ILE A 707 -16.86 26.27 22.21
N TYR A 708 -16.39 27.51 22.08
CA TYR A 708 -15.07 27.83 21.54
C TYR A 708 -14.29 28.69 22.52
N GLU A 709 -13.02 28.36 22.72
CA GLU A 709 -12.04 29.17 23.44
C GLU A 709 -10.78 29.29 22.59
N VAL A 710 -10.33 30.52 22.36
CA VAL A 710 -9.16 30.83 21.55
C VAL A 710 -8.10 31.46 22.43
N ASP A 711 -6.88 30.96 22.33
CA ASP A 711 -5.69 31.55 22.94
C ASP A 711 -4.60 31.73 21.87
N ALA A 712 -4.20 32.97 21.62
CA ALA A 712 -3.13 33.30 20.69
C ALA A 712 -1.92 33.82 21.44
N LYS A 713 -0.73 33.31 21.09
CA LYS A 713 0.52 33.62 21.80
C LYS A 713 1.55 34.25 20.87
N ASP A 714 2.41 35.11 21.43
CA ASP A 714 3.59 35.65 20.73
C ASP A 714 4.75 34.64 20.70
N ARG A 715 5.89 35.03 20.09
CA ARG A 715 7.09 34.18 19.99
C ARG A 715 7.72 33.86 21.35
N ALA A 716 7.42 34.62 22.41
CA ALA A 716 7.88 34.36 23.76
C ALA A 716 6.93 33.41 24.53
N GLY A 717 5.85 32.94 23.89
CA GLY A 717 4.84 32.08 24.51
C GLY A 717 3.85 32.84 25.41
N LYS A 718 3.84 34.17 25.37
CA LYS A 718 2.90 34.98 26.15
C LYS A 718 1.57 35.11 25.40
N SER A 719 0.45 34.90 26.09
CA SER A 719 -0.89 35.14 25.53
C SER A 719 -1.06 36.62 25.19
N VAL A 720 -1.34 36.90 23.92
CA VAL A 720 -1.60 38.24 23.37
C VAL A 720 -3.07 38.47 23.04
N PHE A 721 -3.85 37.39 22.99
CA PHE A 721 -5.29 37.45 22.79
C PHE A 721 -5.95 36.20 23.35
N HIS A 722 -7.05 36.41 24.06
CA HIS A 722 -7.90 35.35 24.56
C HIS A 722 -9.36 35.74 24.36
N ALA A 723 -10.17 34.84 23.83
CA ALA A 723 -11.60 35.08 23.64
C ALA A 723 -12.39 33.76 23.66
N THR A 724 -13.67 33.85 24.02
CA THR A 724 -14.59 32.72 24.07
C THR A 724 -15.88 33.04 23.32
N PHE A 725 -16.54 32.01 22.78
CA PHE A 725 -17.77 32.16 22.03
C PHE A 725 -18.64 30.91 22.06
N SER A 726 -19.96 31.10 22.07
CA SER A 726 -20.94 30.02 21.92
C SER A 726 -21.97 30.35 20.83
N PRO A 727 -22.15 29.46 19.84
CA PRO A 727 -23.26 29.52 18.90
C PRO A 727 -24.62 29.48 19.60
N LYS A 728 -25.58 30.26 19.10
CA LYS A 728 -26.99 30.17 19.50
C LYS A 728 -27.63 29.14 18.60
N HIS A 729 -28.22 28.13 19.22
CA HIS A 729 -28.74 26.97 18.53
C HIS A 729 -30.05 26.52 19.18
N VAL A 730 -30.83 25.78 18.40
CA VAL A 730 -32.03 25.08 18.85
C VAL A 730 -31.92 23.62 18.44
N GLU A 731 -32.43 22.73 19.30
CA GLU A 731 -32.57 21.32 18.96
C GLU A 731 -33.82 21.14 18.08
N ARG A 732 -33.68 20.48 16.92
CA ARG A 732 -34.82 20.11 16.05
C ARG A 732 -34.65 18.71 15.48
N GLU A 733 -35.74 18.14 14.97
CA GLU A 733 -35.67 16.91 14.18
C GLU A 733 -34.80 17.13 12.93
N TYR A 734 -33.90 16.19 12.65
CA TYR A 734 -33.03 16.26 11.48
C TYR A 734 -33.83 16.27 10.18
N LEU A 735 -34.86 15.41 10.12
CA LEU A 735 -35.80 15.33 9.01
C LEU A 735 -37.22 15.36 9.57
N GLU A 736 -37.96 16.43 9.26
CA GLU A 736 -39.33 16.63 9.76
C GLU A 736 -40.29 15.50 9.33
N LYS A 737 -40.05 14.89 8.16
CA LYS A 737 -40.82 13.73 7.68
C LYS A 737 -40.50 12.41 8.38
N PHE A 738 -39.43 12.36 9.19
CA PHE A 738 -38.96 11.17 9.89
C PHE A 738 -38.65 11.48 11.37
N PRO A 739 -39.68 11.85 12.18
CA PRO A 739 -39.47 12.16 13.58
C PRO A 739 -38.90 10.97 14.34
N GLY A 740 -37.98 11.23 15.28
CA GLY A 740 -37.34 10.20 16.11
C GLY A 740 -36.15 9.49 15.46
N TRP A 741 -35.75 9.85 14.23
CA TRP A 741 -34.53 9.32 13.62
C TRP A 741 -33.27 9.94 14.19
N SER A 742 -33.26 11.27 14.34
CA SER A 742 -32.17 12.02 14.93
C SER A 742 -32.61 13.44 15.24
N ARG A 743 -31.96 14.05 16.24
CA ARG A 743 -32.05 15.48 16.50
C ARG A 743 -30.71 16.16 16.30
N VAL A 744 -30.77 17.38 15.80
CA VAL A 744 -29.60 18.19 15.47
C VAL A 744 -29.67 19.56 16.14
N ASP A 745 -28.51 20.05 16.56
CA ASP A 745 -28.33 21.42 17.00
C ASP A 745 -28.14 22.31 15.78
N PHE A 746 -29.20 23.07 15.49
CA PHE A 746 -29.26 23.97 14.36
C PHE A 746 -28.98 25.40 14.83
N THR A 747 -27.90 25.99 14.33
CA THR A 747 -27.59 27.41 14.57
C THR A 747 -28.61 28.26 13.82
N THR A 748 -29.21 29.23 14.52
CA THR A 748 -30.34 30.00 13.99
C THR A 748 -30.26 31.47 14.40
N GLY A 749 -31.13 32.29 13.81
CA GLY A 749 -31.28 33.69 14.14
C GLY A 749 -31.62 33.87 15.62
N TRP A 750 -31.06 34.91 16.23
CA TRP A 750 -31.20 35.16 17.66
C TRP A 750 -31.27 36.66 17.94
N LEU A 751 -32.02 37.05 18.97
CA LEU A 751 -32.04 38.41 19.49
C LEU A 751 -31.93 38.37 21.01
N THR A 752 -30.96 39.07 21.57
CA THR A 752 -30.78 39.23 23.01
C THR A 752 -30.54 40.70 23.30
N VAL A 753 -31.26 41.22 24.29
CA VAL A 753 -31.13 42.61 24.76
C VAL A 753 -31.02 42.59 26.28
N ALA A 754 -30.04 43.32 26.81
CA ALA A 754 -29.80 43.50 28.24
C ALA A 754 -29.78 44.99 28.60
#